data_AF-A0A370BE94-F1
#
_entry.id   AF-A0A370BE94-F1
#
_cell.length_a   1.000
_cell.length_b   1.000
_cell.length_c   1.000
_cell.angle_alpha   90.00
_cell.angle_beta   90.00
_cell.angle_gamma   90.00
#
_symmetry.space_group_name_H-M   'P 1'
#
loop_
_entity.id
_entity.type
_entity.pdbx_description
1 polymer ?
#
loop_
_entity_poly.entity_id
_entity_poly.type
_entity_poly.pdbx_seq_one_letter_code
_entity_poly.pdbx_strand_id
1 'polypeptide(L)'
;MFRRRGRGAAAGVVVGALVAGSLGAGAASATSTDRADAGRAAGVTGAAPEAGGYWATSYEPGTPRPAGFPAQGPARNLRGETARVTTTVREVRSGHPNDTSAKEGVGNLADQDSDTKWFARDSGRPTRGEPVHVIYTLRAPAAVTGYSLTSANDAAPRDPAAWTLLGSDSDVAAKDADDPSWQVLDEEEGQRFGARGQTNFYPVDTPPAYRHYQLRISDNCADRCEGSAGDHDRLQLADWTLRSSAGSSASALGVSVENADSVGAADGSAALRYSGRVLAAGPASSTVVLRSGLDIPLGRESRLRYAIRPDDAASAHIALDIVHTDRDGRHPRTHAASTGGRRPAPGKWSTVSADLGALAGRRVSEIRLRYADAHAESGAEPTGWIDDLGIGKPVLDASTTWSYLDTPDIDPARGESDRTAWTRSGFDTGDVPWKKAPGPFGVKNDGTDLGPDYPVRTKLRLRKDTGGTIEAYFFRTSFSMDRASLDAITGLLGTVVHDDTVTVYLNGRRIAGRGDGEIEKNLQYQTPEGTTGKGDPATTRFSVPVSALREGTNTLAVEVHQSNSTSSDAYFGLASLAQTADSLPFTDEQLGTSYASDTRPTAPGGGDYVTWLLRSFDHARNTPSLMGTNNPLPRGTTYEELTAANDRMVVDINNAPSGPGDRRVHKALVDGASSPYRTMADGLGSTLGPLYSQALRNGELPKAEALLSGRVEKTPDSSADWYQTAKNNYQYKRPFVRMGFTHDSGLIERWDSPGGYDGLAGDGSFPSGHTSHGYAQGIVLATLLPELAPQILARASEYGDHRILLAFHYPTDIMGGRIVGGKTVQLRWSDPEFRKLLEQAKTELETVLTQKCREAGVGGSPARCAARGTPYLPTGEALTVYEQRLTYGFPRIGAQDRPPAVPDGAEDLLRTAHPKLTDAQRRTVLAATQISSGAVLDEQGDGGSWQRIDLAAAMAAKVTAHRDGTLTVDGVRVNAGGVRVGK
;
A
#
# COMPACT_ATOMS: atom_id res chain seq x y z
N MET A 1 -0.29 42.93 34.17
CA MET A 1 -0.86 43.83 35.19
C MET A 1 -2.38 43.63 35.26
N PHE A 2 -3.11 44.34 36.12
CA PHE A 2 -4.47 44.00 36.58
C PHE A 2 -5.64 44.52 35.71
N ARG A 3 -6.80 43.84 35.83
CA ARG A 3 -8.20 44.32 35.63
C ARG A 3 -8.70 44.60 34.19
N ARG A 4 -10.01 44.66 33.89
CA ARG A 4 -11.23 43.88 34.31
C ARG A 4 -12.47 44.48 33.63
N ARG A 5 -13.43 43.64 33.16
CA ARG A 5 -14.84 43.99 32.77
C ARG A 5 -14.99 45.02 31.62
N GLY A 6 -15.93 44.93 30.68
CA GLY A 6 -17.09 44.04 30.52
C GLY A 6 -18.43 44.80 30.71
N ARG A 7 -19.26 44.86 29.66
CA ARG A 7 -20.68 45.29 29.65
C ARG A 7 -21.34 44.85 28.33
N GLY A 8 -22.67 44.81 28.28
CA GLY A 8 -23.44 44.52 27.06
C GLY A 8 -24.92 44.89 27.18
N ALA A 9 -25.63 44.81 26.05
CA ALA A 9 -27.09 44.85 25.88
C ALA A 9 -27.42 44.11 24.56
N ALA A 10 -28.47 43.32 24.34
CA ALA A 10 -29.78 43.13 24.98
C ALA A 10 -30.90 44.12 24.57
N ALA A 11 -31.66 43.75 23.53
CA ALA A 11 -33.11 44.01 23.37
C ALA A 11 -33.67 43.20 22.15
N GLY A 12 -34.90 42.70 22.26
CA GLY A 12 -35.60 41.94 21.19
C GLY A 12 -36.36 40.72 21.76
N VAL A 13 -37.68 40.85 21.96
CA VAL A 13 -38.49 39.93 22.80
C VAL A 13 -39.93 39.78 22.22
N VAL A 14 -40.71 38.84 22.77
CA VAL A 14 -42.21 38.70 22.70
C VAL A 14 -42.74 37.93 21.47
N VAL A 15 -43.69 36.96 21.52
CA VAL A 15 -44.39 36.11 22.54
C VAL A 15 -45.07 34.97 21.71
N GLY A 16 -45.49 33.77 22.16
CA GLY A 16 -45.58 33.01 23.43
C GLY A 16 -46.19 31.62 23.08
N ALA A 17 -46.82 30.81 23.94
CA ALA A 17 -47.03 30.84 25.40
C ALA A 17 -47.39 29.42 25.92
N LEU A 18 -47.07 29.13 27.20
CA LEU A 18 -47.94 28.56 28.29
C LEU A 18 -49.01 27.48 27.96
N VAL A 19 -49.26 26.40 28.73
CA VAL A 19 -48.84 25.87 30.06
C VAL A 19 -48.78 24.30 29.96
N ALA A 20 -48.62 23.38 30.92
CA ALA A 20 -48.40 23.24 32.39
C ALA A 20 -47.88 21.78 32.65
N GLY A 21 -47.48 21.30 33.83
CA GLY A 21 -47.21 21.94 35.14
C GLY A 21 -47.11 20.90 36.29
N SER A 22 -46.34 21.23 37.35
CA SER A 22 -46.31 20.63 38.73
C SER A 22 -46.26 19.09 38.90
N LEU A 23 -45.18 18.50 39.45
CA LEU A 23 -44.71 18.51 40.86
C LEU A 23 -45.59 17.72 41.86
N GLY A 24 -44.95 16.81 42.61
CA GLY A 24 -45.53 16.14 43.79
C GLY A 24 -44.62 15.03 44.32
N ALA A 25 -44.08 15.20 45.52
CA ALA A 25 -43.27 14.19 46.22
C ALA A 25 -43.99 13.71 47.49
N GLY A 26 -43.79 12.44 47.88
CA GLY A 26 -44.34 11.89 49.11
C GLY A 26 -43.78 10.49 49.38
N ALA A 27 -43.41 10.22 50.64
CA ALA A 27 -42.87 8.93 51.08
C ALA A 27 -43.54 8.50 52.39
N ALA A 28 -43.93 7.23 52.49
CA ALA A 28 -44.30 6.57 53.75
C ALA A 28 -44.14 5.04 53.63
N SER A 29 -43.79 4.41 54.75
CA SER A 29 -43.41 3.00 54.89
C SER A 29 -44.57 2.06 55.28
N ALA A 30 -44.55 0.81 54.83
CA ALA A 30 -45.20 -0.33 55.53
C ALA A 30 -44.59 -1.71 55.18
N THR A 31 -43.80 -2.26 56.11
CA THR A 31 -43.64 -3.67 56.54
C THR A 31 -44.19 -4.86 55.70
N SER A 32 -43.31 -5.85 55.43
CA SER A 32 -43.42 -7.34 55.57
C SER A 32 -44.79 -8.06 55.60
N THR A 33 -45.00 -9.27 55.06
CA THR A 33 -44.13 -10.45 54.79
C THR A 33 -44.44 -11.06 53.40
N ASP A 34 -43.57 -11.82 52.71
CA ASP A 34 -43.25 -13.23 53.03
C ASP A 34 -42.03 -13.81 52.28
N ARG A 35 -41.67 -15.07 52.56
CA ARG A 35 -40.53 -15.79 51.95
C ARG A 35 -40.93 -16.85 50.92
N ALA A 36 -40.21 -16.88 49.80
CA ALA A 36 -39.87 -18.09 49.05
C ALA A 36 -38.41 -17.97 48.57
N ASP A 37 -37.66 -19.08 48.56
CA ASP A 37 -36.20 -19.10 48.38
C ASP A 37 -35.79 -19.90 47.14
N ALA A 38 -35.02 -19.29 46.24
CA ALA A 38 -34.34 -19.97 45.14
C ALA A 38 -33.24 -19.09 44.49
N GLY A 39 -32.02 -19.63 44.37
CA GLY A 39 -31.11 -19.32 43.26
C GLY A 39 -30.41 -17.96 43.23
N ARG A 40 -29.27 -17.82 43.94
CA ARG A 40 -28.30 -16.74 43.67
C ARG A 40 -27.67 -16.89 42.27
N ALA A 41 -28.12 -16.12 41.30
CA ALA A 41 -27.28 -15.73 40.16
C ALA A 41 -26.36 -14.58 40.59
N ALA A 42 -25.04 -14.80 40.61
CA ALA A 42 -24.07 -13.79 41.04
C ALA A 42 -23.84 -12.75 39.94
N GLY A 43 -24.63 -11.68 39.94
CA GLY A 43 -24.46 -10.55 39.03
C GLY A 43 -23.15 -9.81 39.28
N VAL A 44 -22.14 -10.05 38.45
CA VAL A 44 -20.86 -9.32 38.50
C VAL A 44 -21.06 -7.94 37.87
N THR A 45 -21.43 -6.95 38.69
CA THR A 45 -21.40 -5.52 38.32
C THR A 45 -19.95 -5.01 38.34
N GLY A 46 -19.11 -5.56 37.45
CA GLY A 46 -17.81 -4.99 37.16
C GLY A 46 -17.99 -3.65 36.47
N ALA A 47 -17.31 -2.60 36.95
CA ALA A 47 -17.19 -1.37 36.18
C ALA A 47 -16.52 -1.70 34.85
N ALA A 48 -17.01 -1.12 33.74
CA ALA A 48 -16.38 -1.31 32.44
C ALA A 48 -14.91 -0.83 32.52
N PRO A 49 -13.95 -1.58 31.96
CA PRO A 49 -12.56 -1.14 31.96
C PRO A 49 -12.43 0.14 31.13
N GLU A 50 -11.74 1.15 31.67
CA GLU A 50 -11.32 2.33 30.90
C GLU A 50 -10.43 1.85 29.73
N ALA A 51 -11.00 1.76 28.52
CA ALA A 51 -10.32 1.27 27.34
C ALA A 51 -9.33 2.32 26.82
N GLY A 52 -8.16 2.38 27.47
CA GLY A 52 -7.00 3.05 26.91
C GLY A 52 -6.69 2.47 25.53
N GLY A 53 -6.25 3.33 24.62
CA GLY A 53 -5.91 2.95 23.25
C GLY A 53 -4.73 1.97 23.20
N TYR A 54 -4.50 1.43 22.01
CA TYR A 54 -3.44 0.46 21.75
C TYR A 54 -2.71 0.79 20.44
N TRP A 55 -1.44 0.39 20.37
CA TRP A 55 -0.69 0.22 19.14
C TRP A 55 0.42 -0.79 19.39
N ALA A 56 0.70 -1.69 18.44
CA ALA A 56 1.80 -2.64 18.57
C ALA A 56 2.36 -3.08 17.22
N THR A 57 3.58 -3.62 17.23
CA THR A 57 4.24 -4.25 16.08
C THR A 57 5.34 -5.22 16.54
N SER A 58 5.44 -6.38 15.88
CA SER A 58 6.56 -7.32 15.98
C SER A 58 7.37 -7.42 14.68
N TYR A 59 7.26 -6.43 13.79
CA TYR A 59 8.13 -6.23 12.60
C TYR A 59 8.20 -7.35 11.54
N GLU A 60 7.48 -8.44 11.77
CA GLU A 60 7.28 -9.60 10.89
C GLU A 60 6.92 -9.25 9.43
N PRO A 61 7.20 -10.16 8.48
CA PRO A 61 6.67 -10.08 7.12
C PRO A 61 5.15 -9.83 7.11
N GLY A 62 4.69 -8.90 6.27
CA GLY A 62 3.28 -8.47 6.25
C GLY A 62 2.84 -7.56 7.42
N THR A 63 3.74 -7.13 8.31
CA THR A 63 3.49 -6.00 9.22
C THR A 63 3.92 -4.67 8.59
N PRO A 64 3.31 -3.53 8.97
CA PRO A 64 3.75 -2.20 8.53
C PRO A 64 5.19 -1.86 8.93
N ARG A 65 6.14 -2.04 8.00
CA ARG A 65 7.55 -1.69 8.22
C ARG A 65 7.79 -0.17 8.08
N PRO A 66 8.43 0.49 9.06
CA PRO A 66 8.77 1.92 8.97
C PRO A 66 9.67 2.23 7.76
N ALA A 67 9.58 3.44 7.22
CA ALA A 67 10.47 3.89 6.15
C ALA A 67 11.90 4.24 6.61
N GLY A 68 12.12 4.30 7.92
CA GLY A 68 13.38 4.71 8.53
C GLY A 68 13.19 5.14 9.98
N PHE A 69 14.31 5.44 10.63
CA PHE A 69 14.39 5.69 12.07
C PHE A 69 15.20 6.97 12.30
N PRO A 70 14.54 8.15 12.36
CA PRO A 70 15.22 9.42 12.33
C PRO A 70 15.84 9.78 13.69
N ALA A 71 17.01 10.41 13.64
CA ALA A 71 17.72 10.91 14.82
C ALA A 71 16.90 11.99 15.56
N GLN A 72 16.86 11.92 16.89
CA GLN A 72 16.23 12.91 17.75
C GLN A 72 17.29 13.72 18.49
N GLY A 73 17.68 14.86 17.90
CA GLY A 73 18.75 15.71 18.42
C GLY A 73 20.15 15.16 18.10
N PRO A 74 21.21 15.80 18.62
CA PRO A 74 22.59 15.39 18.36
C PRO A 74 22.96 14.14 19.17
N ALA A 75 23.65 13.20 18.52
CA ALA A 75 24.36 12.13 19.21
C ALA A 75 25.68 12.66 19.83
N ARG A 76 26.16 11.96 20.85
CA ARG A 76 27.43 12.25 21.54
C ARG A 76 28.26 10.98 21.60
N ASN A 77 29.53 11.08 21.19
CA ASN A 77 30.55 10.03 21.34
C ASN A 77 30.16 8.64 20.80
N LEU A 78 29.18 8.59 19.89
CA LEU A 78 28.60 7.39 19.31
C LEU A 78 28.41 7.64 17.82
N ARG A 79 28.63 6.60 17.01
CA ARG A 79 28.28 6.53 15.58
C ARG A 79 27.30 5.38 15.38
N GLY A 80 26.29 5.54 14.52
CA GLY A 80 25.40 4.45 14.09
C GLY A 80 25.97 3.68 12.90
N GLU A 81 25.82 2.35 12.90
CA GLU A 81 26.38 1.45 11.88
C GLU A 81 25.27 0.92 10.93
N THR A 82 24.70 1.77 10.06
CA THR A 82 23.57 1.37 9.17
C THR A 82 23.55 1.95 7.74
N ALA A 83 24.53 2.73 7.30
CA ALA A 83 24.39 3.51 6.05
C ALA A 83 24.38 2.64 4.78
N ARG A 84 23.21 2.44 4.15
CA ARG A 84 23.05 1.65 2.90
C ARG A 84 23.60 2.39 1.66
N VAL A 85 24.79 1.97 1.21
CA VAL A 85 25.46 2.45 -0.01
C VAL A 85 24.67 2.14 -1.29
N THR A 86 23.88 1.06 -1.33
CA THR A 86 23.07 0.70 -2.53
C THR A 86 22.13 1.82 -2.99
N THR A 87 21.68 2.70 -2.10
CA THR A 87 20.88 3.89 -2.47
C THR A 87 21.63 4.86 -3.42
N THR A 88 22.95 4.75 -3.53
CA THR A 88 23.81 5.54 -4.41
C THR A 88 24.12 4.86 -5.75
N VAL A 89 23.61 3.65 -6.00
CA VAL A 89 23.76 2.95 -7.29
C VAL A 89 23.14 3.79 -8.41
N ARG A 90 23.82 3.79 -9.56
CA ARG A 90 23.41 4.46 -10.81
C ARG A 90 23.08 3.45 -11.91
N GLU A 91 23.78 2.33 -11.92
CA GLU A 91 23.78 1.34 -13.00
C GLU A 91 24.16 -0.02 -12.43
N VAL A 92 23.46 -1.07 -12.89
CA VAL A 92 23.67 -2.48 -12.55
C VAL A 92 23.92 -3.23 -13.87
N ARG A 93 24.88 -4.16 -13.90
CA ARG A 93 25.27 -4.91 -15.10
C ARG A 93 25.56 -6.38 -14.77
N SER A 94 25.19 -7.30 -15.65
CA SER A 94 25.62 -8.70 -15.63
C SER A 94 25.67 -9.25 -17.07
N GLY A 95 26.43 -10.32 -17.30
CA GLY A 95 26.36 -11.11 -18.53
C GLY A 95 25.02 -11.83 -18.74
N HIS A 96 24.21 -12.04 -17.68
CA HIS A 96 22.94 -12.79 -17.73
C HIS A 96 21.77 -11.96 -17.17
N PRO A 97 21.45 -10.78 -17.75
CA PRO A 97 20.70 -9.76 -17.02
C PRO A 97 19.18 -9.98 -16.96
N ASN A 98 18.60 -10.77 -17.88
CA ASN A 98 17.15 -11.07 -17.94
C ASN A 98 16.23 -9.82 -17.99
N ASP A 99 16.73 -8.71 -18.56
CA ASP A 99 16.05 -7.40 -18.57
C ASP A 99 14.71 -7.35 -19.33
N THR A 100 14.35 -8.41 -20.07
CA THR A 100 13.01 -8.54 -20.66
C THR A 100 11.93 -8.90 -19.62
N SER A 101 12.30 -9.30 -18.40
CA SER A 101 11.36 -9.61 -17.33
C SER A 101 11.19 -8.45 -16.34
N ALA A 102 9.96 -7.96 -16.23
CA ALA A 102 9.53 -6.93 -15.29
C ALA A 102 9.73 -7.27 -13.80
N LYS A 103 9.92 -8.56 -13.45
CA LYS A 103 10.05 -9.04 -12.06
C LYS A 103 11.33 -9.82 -11.79
N GLU A 104 12.13 -10.10 -12.82
CA GLU A 104 13.25 -11.04 -12.75
C GLU A 104 14.56 -10.52 -13.40
N GLY A 105 14.61 -9.25 -13.80
CA GLY A 105 15.79 -8.60 -14.39
C GLY A 105 16.81 -8.12 -13.37
N VAL A 106 18.07 -7.90 -13.80
CA VAL A 106 19.21 -7.63 -12.91
C VAL A 106 19.11 -6.31 -12.14
N GLY A 107 18.36 -5.34 -12.67
CA GLY A 107 18.11 -4.06 -11.99
C GLY A 107 17.42 -4.19 -10.64
N ASN A 108 16.66 -5.29 -10.43
CA ASN A 108 15.91 -5.53 -9.20
C ASN A 108 16.83 -5.76 -7.98
N LEU A 109 18.07 -6.24 -8.18
CA LEU A 109 19.02 -6.42 -7.08
C LEU A 109 19.29 -5.15 -6.25
N ALA A 110 19.05 -3.98 -6.83
CA ALA A 110 19.30 -2.68 -6.21
C ALA A 110 18.01 -1.91 -5.86
N ASP A 111 16.82 -2.51 -6.00
CA ASP A 111 15.52 -1.83 -5.82
C ASP A 111 15.03 -1.82 -4.35
N GLN A 112 15.62 -2.64 -3.48
CA GLN A 112 15.26 -2.82 -2.07
C GLN A 112 13.83 -3.37 -1.86
N ASP A 113 13.38 -4.22 -2.78
CA ASP A 113 12.15 -5.02 -2.72
C ASP A 113 12.49 -6.52 -2.70
N SER A 114 11.98 -7.26 -1.72
CA SER A 114 12.16 -8.72 -1.62
C SER A 114 11.20 -9.51 -2.51
N ASP A 115 10.18 -8.83 -3.06
CA ASP A 115 9.13 -9.45 -3.87
C ASP A 115 9.50 -9.51 -5.36
N THR A 116 10.51 -8.74 -5.77
CA THR A 116 11.22 -8.83 -7.06
C THR A 116 12.48 -9.70 -6.91
N LYS A 117 13.12 -10.02 -8.04
CA LYS A 117 14.44 -10.68 -8.05
C LYS A 117 15.22 -10.39 -9.31
N TRP A 118 16.49 -10.75 -9.30
CA TRP A 118 17.20 -11.17 -10.50
C TRP A 118 17.16 -12.69 -10.62
N PHE A 119 16.69 -13.19 -11.76
CA PHE A 119 16.85 -14.57 -12.17
C PHE A 119 17.81 -14.59 -13.34
N ALA A 120 19.01 -15.13 -13.15
CA ALA A 120 20.02 -15.26 -14.19
C ALA A 120 19.65 -16.46 -15.09
N ARG A 121 18.53 -16.35 -15.81
CA ARG A 121 17.81 -17.46 -16.44
C ARG A 121 18.70 -18.38 -17.26
N ASP A 122 19.64 -17.78 -17.97
CA ASP A 122 20.53 -18.39 -18.96
C ASP A 122 22.00 -18.39 -18.48
N SER A 123 22.23 -18.43 -17.16
CA SER A 123 23.59 -18.45 -16.57
C SER A 123 24.28 -19.80 -16.58
N GLY A 124 23.50 -20.89 -16.64
CA GLY A 124 23.98 -22.20 -16.19
C GLY A 124 24.27 -22.20 -14.69
N ARG A 125 24.95 -23.26 -14.22
CA ARG A 125 25.42 -23.35 -12.84
C ARG A 125 26.67 -22.47 -12.64
N PRO A 126 26.70 -21.53 -11.69
CA PRO A 126 27.94 -20.81 -11.37
C PRO A 126 29.01 -21.79 -10.87
N THR A 127 30.24 -21.62 -11.31
CA THR A 127 31.40 -22.37 -10.82
C THR A 127 32.61 -21.44 -10.59
N ARG A 128 33.65 -21.91 -9.89
CA ARG A 128 34.92 -21.17 -9.79
C ARG A 128 35.63 -20.97 -11.15
N GLY A 129 35.30 -21.75 -12.18
CA GLY A 129 35.85 -21.59 -13.54
C GLY A 129 34.98 -20.72 -14.46
N GLU A 130 33.67 -20.76 -14.26
CA GLU A 130 32.65 -19.97 -14.97
C GLU A 130 31.76 -19.26 -13.93
N PRO A 131 32.25 -18.16 -13.31
CA PRO A 131 31.54 -17.46 -12.26
C PRO A 131 30.50 -16.48 -12.83
N VAL A 132 29.34 -16.44 -12.21
CA VAL A 132 28.25 -15.54 -12.60
C VAL A 132 28.37 -14.24 -11.81
N HIS A 133 28.61 -13.13 -12.50
CA HIS A 133 28.91 -11.84 -11.86
C HIS A 133 27.77 -10.82 -12.01
N VAL A 134 27.69 -9.90 -11.05
CA VAL A 134 26.96 -8.63 -11.17
C VAL A 134 27.86 -7.47 -10.73
N ILE A 135 27.81 -6.37 -11.46
CA ILE A 135 28.58 -5.15 -11.21
C ILE A 135 27.63 -3.98 -10.91
N TYR A 136 27.88 -3.29 -9.81
CA TYR A 136 27.27 -2.02 -9.45
C TYR A 136 28.22 -0.86 -9.77
N THR A 137 27.68 0.22 -10.31
CA THR A 137 28.37 1.52 -10.42
C THR A 137 27.66 2.55 -9.56
N LEU A 138 28.39 3.15 -8.63
CA LEU A 138 27.92 4.18 -7.71
C LEU A 138 27.99 5.58 -8.34
N ARG A 139 27.18 6.51 -7.83
CA ARG A 139 27.18 7.93 -8.25
C ARG A 139 28.48 8.65 -7.90
N ALA A 140 29.15 8.24 -6.83
CA ALA A 140 30.47 8.67 -6.39
C ALA A 140 31.14 7.52 -5.62
N PRO A 141 32.49 7.49 -5.48
CA PRO A 141 33.16 6.47 -4.67
C PRO A 141 32.68 6.49 -3.22
N ALA A 142 32.47 5.31 -2.63
CA ALA A 142 32.08 5.14 -1.23
C ALA A 142 32.77 3.90 -0.64
N ALA A 143 33.16 3.95 0.64
CA ALA A 143 33.80 2.80 1.31
C ALA A 143 32.74 1.85 1.86
N VAL A 144 32.58 0.70 1.21
CA VAL A 144 31.70 -0.38 1.68
C VAL A 144 32.37 -1.13 2.83
N THR A 145 31.70 -1.20 3.99
CA THR A 145 32.21 -1.86 5.21
C THR A 145 31.37 -3.08 5.60
N GLY A 146 30.62 -3.62 4.63
CA GLY A 146 29.67 -4.70 4.79
C GLY A 146 28.61 -4.67 3.70
N TYR A 147 27.98 -5.80 3.42
CA TYR A 147 26.91 -5.94 2.44
C TYR A 147 25.89 -6.98 2.91
N SER A 148 24.77 -7.05 2.22
CA SER A 148 23.71 -8.03 2.46
C SER A 148 23.29 -8.68 1.15
N LEU A 149 22.98 -9.97 1.19
CA LEU A 149 22.34 -10.71 0.10
C LEU A 149 20.98 -11.21 0.59
N THR A 150 19.96 -11.12 -0.25
CA THR A 150 18.58 -11.55 0.07
C THR A 150 18.14 -12.68 -0.85
N SER A 151 17.75 -13.84 -0.30
CA SER A 151 17.25 -14.96 -1.11
C SER A 151 15.98 -14.60 -1.88
N ALA A 152 15.79 -15.20 -3.06
CA ALA A 152 14.59 -14.97 -3.87
C ALA A 152 13.34 -15.70 -3.31
N ASN A 153 12.25 -15.75 -4.09
CA ASN A 153 10.94 -16.22 -3.64
C ASN A 153 10.63 -17.72 -3.92
N ASP A 154 11.05 -18.29 -5.04
CA ASP A 154 10.53 -19.59 -5.54
C ASP A 154 11.41 -20.84 -5.29
N ALA A 155 12.69 -20.83 -5.68
CA ALA A 155 13.57 -22.02 -5.62
C ALA A 155 14.90 -21.80 -4.87
N ALA A 156 15.12 -22.55 -3.79
CA ALA A 156 16.34 -22.50 -2.98
C ALA A 156 17.64 -23.01 -3.64
N PRO A 157 17.64 -24.04 -4.53
CA PRO A 157 18.86 -24.51 -5.20
C PRO A 157 19.53 -23.42 -6.07
N ARG A 158 18.77 -22.41 -6.49
CA ARG A 158 19.26 -21.29 -7.30
C ARG A 158 19.93 -20.17 -6.49
N ASP A 159 19.77 -20.12 -5.16
CA ASP A 159 20.34 -19.04 -4.34
C ASP A 159 21.89 -19.19 -4.23
N PRO A 160 22.66 -18.11 -4.04
CA PRO A 160 24.13 -18.19 -3.97
C PRO A 160 24.64 -19.00 -2.77
N ALA A 161 25.76 -19.71 -2.93
CA ALA A 161 26.42 -20.47 -1.85
C ALA A 161 27.94 -20.25 -1.74
N ALA A 162 28.59 -19.69 -2.76
CA ALA A 162 29.94 -19.16 -2.67
C ALA A 162 30.13 -17.95 -3.60
N TRP A 163 30.88 -16.94 -3.16
CA TRP A 163 31.16 -15.73 -3.95
C TRP A 163 32.36 -14.94 -3.42
N THR A 164 32.89 -14.07 -4.27
CA THR A 164 33.86 -13.03 -3.92
C THR A 164 33.20 -11.65 -4.07
N LEU A 165 33.44 -10.73 -3.13
CA LEU A 165 33.17 -9.30 -3.28
C LEU A 165 34.44 -8.59 -3.74
N LEU A 166 34.34 -7.76 -4.78
CA LEU A 166 35.46 -6.98 -5.31
C LEU A 166 35.09 -5.50 -5.48
N GLY A 167 36.10 -4.62 -5.47
CA GLY A 167 35.97 -3.18 -5.70
C GLY A 167 37.00 -2.63 -6.70
N SER A 168 36.62 -1.61 -7.46
CA SER A 168 37.52 -0.88 -8.36
C SER A 168 37.03 0.56 -8.61
N ASP A 169 37.96 1.47 -8.93
CA ASP A 169 37.66 2.82 -9.45
C ASP A 169 37.77 2.92 -10.98
N SER A 170 38.03 1.80 -11.67
CA SER A 170 38.19 1.74 -13.12
C SER A 170 36.85 1.71 -13.85
N ASP A 171 36.53 2.78 -14.60
CA ASP A 171 35.43 2.82 -15.60
C ASP A 171 35.62 1.79 -16.75
N VAL A 172 36.77 1.10 -16.82
CA VAL A 172 37.02 -0.04 -17.72
C VAL A 172 36.54 -1.34 -17.07
N ALA A 173 36.90 -1.58 -15.82
CA ALA A 173 36.43 -2.73 -15.03
C ALA A 173 34.90 -2.75 -14.87
N ALA A 174 34.25 -1.58 -14.90
CA ALA A 174 32.79 -1.47 -14.99
C ALA A 174 32.15 -2.13 -16.24
N LYS A 175 32.97 -2.50 -17.24
CA LYS A 175 32.55 -3.12 -18.51
C LYS A 175 33.20 -4.48 -18.75
N ASP A 176 34.30 -4.77 -18.06
CA ASP A 176 35.04 -6.03 -18.13
C ASP A 176 35.11 -6.66 -16.72
N ALA A 177 34.44 -7.79 -16.57
CA ALA A 177 34.33 -8.48 -15.30
C ALA A 177 35.66 -9.07 -14.83
N ASP A 178 36.64 -9.26 -15.71
CA ASP A 178 37.93 -9.91 -15.42
C ASP A 178 39.12 -8.93 -15.52
N ASP A 179 38.84 -7.63 -15.57
CA ASP A 179 39.84 -6.55 -15.50
C ASP A 179 40.71 -6.66 -14.23
N PRO A 180 42.05 -6.64 -14.35
CA PRO A 180 42.97 -6.89 -13.24
C PRO A 180 43.03 -5.75 -12.19
N SER A 181 42.26 -4.68 -12.34
CA SER A 181 42.12 -3.64 -11.31
C SER A 181 41.15 -4.02 -10.18
N TRP A 182 40.29 -5.03 -10.36
CA TRP A 182 39.40 -5.53 -9.31
C TRP A 182 40.19 -6.00 -8.08
N GLN A 183 39.98 -5.33 -6.94
CA GLN A 183 40.56 -5.72 -5.65
C GLN A 183 39.55 -6.58 -4.87
N VAL A 184 39.98 -7.75 -4.39
CA VAL A 184 39.16 -8.59 -3.48
C VAL A 184 39.00 -7.87 -2.14
N LEU A 185 37.76 -7.84 -1.65
CA LEU A 185 37.38 -7.19 -0.39
C LEU A 185 36.84 -8.19 0.65
N ASP A 186 36.18 -9.25 0.18
CA ASP A 186 35.61 -10.33 1.01
C ASP A 186 35.41 -11.60 0.17
N GLU A 187 35.43 -12.78 0.80
CA GLU A 187 35.24 -14.10 0.20
C GLU A 187 34.43 -15.01 1.12
N GLU A 188 33.33 -15.55 0.59
CA GLU A 188 32.36 -16.34 1.36
C GLU A 188 32.08 -17.69 0.67
N GLU A 189 32.04 -18.78 1.45
CA GLU A 189 31.83 -20.14 0.93
C GLU A 189 30.94 -21.00 1.86
N GLY A 190 30.19 -21.94 1.27
CA GLY A 190 29.32 -22.86 2.02
C GLY A 190 28.03 -22.21 2.56
N GLN A 191 27.74 -21.00 2.13
CA GLN A 191 26.63 -20.17 2.56
C GLN A 191 25.26 -20.77 2.18
N ARG A 192 24.24 -20.45 2.98
CA ARG A 192 22.85 -20.89 2.77
C ARG A 192 21.85 -19.87 3.31
N PHE A 193 20.63 -19.96 2.79
CA PHE A 193 19.45 -19.30 3.33
C PHE A 193 18.52 -20.39 3.88
N GLY A 194 18.03 -20.22 5.11
CA GLY A 194 17.05 -21.10 5.75
C GLY A 194 15.60 -20.75 5.37
N ALA A 195 15.35 -19.52 4.93
CA ALA A 195 14.06 -19.04 4.43
C ALA A 195 14.20 -18.31 3.09
N ARG A 196 13.06 -18.05 2.44
CA ARG A 196 12.96 -17.28 1.19
C ARG A 196 12.65 -15.82 1.52
N GLY A 197 13.23 -14.88 0.76
CA GLY A 197 13.27 -13.46 1.17
C GLY A 197 14.21 -13.18 2.36
N GLN A 198 15.05 -14.14 2.77
CA GLN A 198 15.95 -13.99 3.92
C GLN A 198 17.14 -13.11 3.54
N THR A 199 17.34 -12.02 4.28
CA THR A 199 18.52 -11.16 4.16
C THR A 199 19.62 -11.61 5.12
N ASN A 200 20.75 -12.08 4.59
CA ASN A 200 21.99 -12.27 5.37
C ASN A 200 22.87 -11.01 5.28
N PHE A 201 23.74 -10.79 6.28
CA PHE A 201 24.72 -9.69 6.29
C PHE A 201 26.14 -10.22 6.47
N TYR A 202 27.06 -9.62 5.71
CA TYR A 202 28.45 -9.99 5.57
C TYR A 202 29.31 -8.74 5.82
N PRO A 203 30.18 -8.70 6.85
CA PRO A 203 31.05 -7.55 7.12
C PRO A 203 32.18 -7.45 6.09
N VAL A 204 32.79 -6.28 5.93
CA VAL A 204 33.98 -6.09 5.08
C VAL A 204 35.01 -5.26 5.85
N ASP A 205 36.20 -5.83 6.06
CA ASP A 205 37.29 -5.18 6.79
C ASP A 205 37.81 -3.95 6.04
N THR A 206 37.85 -2.81 6.75
CA THR A 206 37.93 -1.43 6.22
C THR A 206 38.67 -1.26 4.88
N PRO A 207 37.96 -1.31 3.73
CA PRO A 207 38.57 -1.17 2.43
C PRO A 207 38.58 0.30 1.97
N PRO A 208 39.31 0.62 0.89
CA PRO A 208 39.18 1.91 0.22
C PRO A 208 37.75 2.21 -0.25
N ALA A 209 37.47 3.49 -0.49
CA ALA A 209 36.26 3.91 -1.17
C ALA A 209 36.39 3.62 -2.67
N TYR A 210 35.48 2.82 -3.23
CA TYR A 210 35.45 2.50 -4.66
C TYR A 210 34.17 3.00 -5.32
N ARG A 211 34.26 3.28 -6.62
CA ARG A 211 33.12 3.65 -7.47
C ARG A 211 32.35 2.45 -8.03
N HIS A 212 33.04 1.34 -8.26
CA HIS A 212 32.47 0.12 -8.81
C HIS A 212 32.66 -1.03 -7.82
N TYR A 213 31.63 -1.84 -7.69
CA TYR A 213 31.62 -3.04 -6.85
C TYR A 213 31.15 -4.23 -7.68
N GLN A 214 31.77 -5.39 -7.51
CA GLN A 214 31.40 -6.64 -8.19
C GLN A 214 31.10 -7.71 -7.15
N LEU A 215 29.98 -8.41 -7.33
CA LEU A 215 29.69 -9.68 -6.66
C LEU A 215 29.92 -10.78 -7.70
N ARG A 216 30.91 -11.65 -7.45
CA ARG A 216 31.36 -12.72 -8.35
C ARG A 216 30.97 -14.06 -7.75
N ILE A 217 29.84 -14.61 -8.17
CA ILE A 217 29.25 -15.83 -7.58
C ILE A 217 29.84 -17.07 -8.25
N SER A 218 30.45 -17.93 -7.44
CA SER A 218 31.26 -19.07 -7.85
C SER A 218 30.65 -20.43 -7.48
N ASP A 219 29.54 -20.45 -6.74
CA ASP A 219 28.70 -21.63 -6.52
C ASP A 219 27.28 -21.21 -6.04
N ASN A 220 26.30 -22.07 -6.28
CA ASN A 220 24.91 -21.93 -5.84
C ASN A 220 24.54 -23.04 -4.85
N CYS A 221 23.37 -22.97 -4.21
CA CYS A 221 23.01 -23.99 -3.23
C CYS A 221 22.88 -25.37 -3.88
N ALA A 222 22.28 -25.46 -5.08
CA ALA A 222 22.12 -26.65 -5.91
C ALA A 222 21.89 -27.92 -5.08
N ASP A 223 22.83 -28.87 -5.12
CA ASP A 223 22.78 -30.19 -4.48
C ASP A 223 22.78 -30.17 -2.95
N ARG A 224 22.83 -28.97 -2.35
CA ARG A 224 22.80 -28.73 -0.90
C ARG A 224 21.40 -28.31 -0.41
N CYS A 225 20.53 -27.82 -1.29
CA CYS A 225 19.16 -27.37 -1.00
C CYS A 225 18.12 -28.29 -1.65
N GLU A 226 16.89 -28.30 -1.13
CA GLU A 226 15.79 -29.03 -1.74
C GLU A 226 15.15 -28.22 -2.89
N GLY A 227 14.83 -28.88 -4.00
CA GLY A 227 14.14 -28.30 -5.16
C GLY A 227 14.13 -29.24 -6.36
N SER A 228 13.86 -28.73 -7.57
CA SER A 228 13.83 -29.55 -8.78
C SER A 228 15.20 -29.58 -9.48
N ALA A 229 15.51 -30.66 -10.20
CA ALA A 229 16.79 -30.77 -10.93
C ALA A 229 17.03 -29.61 -11.92
N GLY A 230 15.96 -29.01 -12.48
CA GLY A 230 16.06 -27.85 -13.37
C GLY A 230 16.41 -26.52 -12.68
N ASP A 231 16.52 -26.53 -11.36
CA ASP A 231 16.93 -25.40 -10.51
C ASP A 231 18.41 -25.47 -10.08
N HIS A 232 19.08 -26.62 -10.21
CA HIS A 232 20.48 -26.77 -9.80
C HIS A 232 21.43 -26.04 -10.76
N ASP A 233 21.03 -25.91 -12.03
CA ASP A 233 21.85 -25.31 -13.10
C ASP A 233 21.50 -23.84 -13.39
N ARG A 234 21.11 -23.07 -12.37
CA ARG A 234 20.74 -21.65 -12.50
C ARG A 234 21.11 -20.84 -11.25
N LEU A 235 21.19 -19.51 -11.41
CA LEU A 235 21.34 -18.56 -10.31
C LEU A 235 20.13 -17.63 -10.19
N GLN A 236 19.76 -17.26 -8.96
CA GLN A 236 18.90 -16.10 -8.67
C GLN A 236 19.24 -15.45 -7.32
N LEU A 237 18.81 -14.21 -7.11
CA LEU A 237 18.95 -13.45 -5.87
C LEU A 237 17.91 -12.31 -5.86
N ALA A 238 17.33 -11.96 -4.71
CA ALA A 238 16.36 -10.84 -4.61
C ALA A 238 17.06 -9.47 -4.63
N ASP A 239 17.86 -9.18 -3.61
CA ASP A 239 18.56 -7.89 -3.39
C ASP A 239 20.03 -8.13 -3.00
N TRP A 240 20.89 -7.20 -3.42
CA TRP A 240 22.25 -7.03 -2.92
C TRP A 240 22.43 -5.59 -2.39
N THR A 241 22.44 -5.46 -1.06
CA THR A 241 22.55 -4.17 -0.35
C THR A 241 23.98 -3.96 0.17
N LEU A 242 24.73 -3.05 -0.46
CA LEU A 242 25.99 -2.52 0.06
C LEU A 242 25.74 -1.59 1.27
N ARG A 243 26.61 -1.61 2.29
CA ARG A 243 26.57 -0.75 3.50
C ARG A 243 27.94 -0.11 3.80
N SER A 244 27.97 0.98 4.58
CA SER A 244 29.18 1.71 4.95
C SER A 244 29.15 2.26 6.39
N SER A 245 30.34 2.49 6.96
CA SER A 245 30.51 3.17 8.25
C SER A 245 31.68 4.17 8.32
N ALA A 246 32.25 4.55 7.18
CA ALA A 246 33.42 5.43 7.09
C ALA A 246 33.14 6.88 7.55
N GLY A 247 33.31 7.16 8.84
CA GLY A 247 33.26 8.50 9.42
C GLY A 247 33.70 8.55 10.89
N SER A 248 34.37 9.63 11.29
CA SER A 248 34.83 9.87 12.67
C SER A 248 33.90 10.79 13.48
N SER A 249 32.82 11.28 12.86
CA SER A 249 31.80 12.13 13.49
C SER A 249 30.76 11.32 14.25
N ALA A 250 30.25 11.89 15.34
CA ALA A 250 29.13 11.29 16.06
C ALA A 250 27.84 11.35 15.23
N SER A 251 27.09 10.25 15.21
CA SER A 251 25.80 10.09 14.55
C SER A 251 24.86 9.26 15.44
N ALA A 252 23.55 9.37 15.22
CA ALA A 252 22.60 8.59 16.01
C ALA A 252 22.78 7.09 15.75
N LEU A 253 22.53 6.30 16.79
CA LEU A 253 22.54 4.83 16.78
C LEU A 253 21.79 4.32 15.54
N GLY A 254 22.40 3.41 14.81
CA GLY A 254 21.78 2.82 13.63
C GLY A 254 20.63 1.90 14.04
N VAL A 255 19.50 2.00 13.36
CA VAL A 255 18.34 1.13 13.57
C VAL A 255 17.83 0.65 12.21
N SER A 256 17.44 -0.63 12.13
CA SER A 256 16.86 -1.28 10.96
C SER A 256 15.88 -2.37 11.39
N VAL A 257 14.88 -2.70 10.56
CA VAL A 257 14.19 -4.00 10.65
C VAL A 257 15.04 -5.02 9.91
N GLU A 258 15.38 -6.12 10.56
CA GLU A 258 16.22 -7.19 10.00
C GLU A 258 15.71 -8.56 10.46
N ASN A 259 15.94 -9.60 9.65
CA ASN A 259 15.59 -10.96 10.04
C ASN A 259 16.42 -11.39 11.26
N ALA A 260 15.75 -11.95 12.26
CA ALA A 260 16.31 -12.37 13.53
C ALA A 260 16.52 -13.89 13.63
N ASP A 261 16.27 -14.65 12.55
CA ASP A 261 16.34 -16.12 12.47
C ASP A 261 17.59 -16.72 13.14
N SER A 262 18.76 -16.10 12.95
CA SER A 262 20.06 -16.56 13.49
C SER A 262 20.25 -16.33 14.99
N VAL A 263 19.40 -15.52 15.62
CA VAL A 263 19.38 -15.27 17.09
C VAL A 263 18.06 -15.71 17.74
N GLY A 264 17.08 -16.11 16.93
CA GLY A 264 15.65 -16.17 17.27
C GLY A 264 15.07 -14.76 17.44
N ALA A 265 13.89 -14.50 16.88
CA ALA A 265 13.08 -13.34 17.28
C ALA A 265 12.54 -13.51 18.72
N ALA A 266 11.82 -12.53 19.25
CA ALA A 266 11.00 -12.73 20.44
C ALA A 266 9.71 -13.48 20.09
N ASP A 267 9.10 -13.10 18.97
CA ASP A 267 8.05 -13.82 18.24
C ASP A 267 8.36 -13.76 16.73
N GLY A 268 8.23 -14.89 16.01
CA GLY A 268 8.44 -14.93 14.56
C GLY A 268 9.91 -14.91 14.09
N SER A 269 10.23 -14.03 13.14
CA SER A 269 11.36 -14.09 12.20
C SER A 269 12.14 -12.78 12.00
N ALA A 270 11.62 -11.62 12.39
CA ALA A 270 12.22 -10.31 12.08
C ALA A 270 11.98 -9.25 13.17
N ALA A 271 13.04 -8.61 13.63
CA ALA A 271 13.01 -7.67 14.75
C ALA A 271 13.73 -6.34 14.43
N LEU A 272 13.66 -5.35 15.32
CA LEU A 272 14.50 -4.15 15.21
C LEU A 272 15.93 -4.45 15.65
N ARG A 273 16.85 -4.43 14.71
CA ARG A 273 18.28 -4.31 14.97
C ARG A 273 18.59 -2.89 15.44
N TYR A 274 19.40 -2.76 16.50
CA TYR A 274 20.13 -1.52 16.79
C TYR A 274 21.64 -1.78 16.80
N SER A 275 22.42 -0.89 16.20
CA SER A 275 23.88 -1.04 16.07
C SER A 275 24.62 0.30 16.03
N GLY A 276 25.76 0.36 16.73
CA GLY A 276 26.59 1.55 16.83
C GLY A 276 27.99 1.24 17.33
N ARG A 277 28.86 2.25 17.30
CA ARG A 277 30.23 2.23 17.83
C ARG A 277 30.52 3.47 18.66
N VAL A 278 31.13 3.28 19.83
CA VAL A 278 31.61 4.35 20.71
C VAL A 278 32.95 4.87 20.20
N LEU A 279 33.07 6.19 20.01
CA LEU A 279 34.18 6.81 19.28
C LEU A 279 35.43 7.09 20.13
N ALA A 280 35.26 7.30 21.43
CA ALA A 280 36.32 7.53 22.41
C ALA A 280 35.84 7.12 23.81
N ALA A 281 36.73 7.03 24.80
CA ALA A 281 36.31 6.77 26.18
C ALA A 281 35.55 7.97 26.79
N GLY A 282 34.42 7.72 27.46
CA GLY A 282 33.61 8.73 28.15
C GLY A 282 32.13 8.77 27.72
N PRO A 283 31.34 9.75 28.19
CA PRO A 283 29.88 9.69 28.04
C PRO A 283 29.41 9.67 26.58
N ALA A 284 28.64 8.63 26.23
CA ALA A 284 28.08 8.38 24.91
C ALA A 284 26.54 8.30 24.97
N SER A 285 25.86 8.91 24.01
CA SER A 285 24.40 8.97 24.01
C SER A 285 23.80 9.20 22.62
N SER A 286 22.66 8.58 22.37
CA SER A 286 21.85 8.79 21.16
C SER A 286 20.36 8.65 21.49
N THR A 287 19.51 9.35 20.74
CA THR A 287 18.06 9.10 20.72
C THR A 287 17.58 9.00 19.28
N VAL A 288 16.76 8.01 18.98
CA VAL A 288 16.21 7.68 17.66
C VAL A 288 14.70 7.51 17.80
N VAL A 289 13.91 7.98 16.83
CA VAL A 289 12.45 7.77 16.85
C VAL A 289 12.13 6.41 16.23
N LEU A 290 11.45 5.52 16.98
CA LEU A 290 11.00 4.22 16.49
C LEU A 290 9.63 4.29 15.81
N ARG A 291 8.73 5.11 16.35
CA ARG A 291 7.43 5.46 15.73
C ARG A 291 7.06 6.88 16.14
N SER A 292 6.49 7.63 15.21
CA SER A 292 5.92 8.95 15.44
C SER A 292 4.51 9.01 14.85
N GLY A 293 3.81 10.12 15.02
CA GLY A 293 2.44 10.27 14.51
C GLY A 293 1.41 9.38 15.21
N LEU A 294 1.77 8.80 16.36
CA LEU A 294 0.84 8.10 17.23
C LEU A 294 -0.17 9.08 17.81
N ASP A 295 -1.34 8.56 18.21
CA ASP A 295 -2.33 9.33 18.95
C ASP A 295 -3.07 8.45 19.97
N ILE A 296 -2.29 7.73 20.79
CA ILE A 296 -2.80 6.64 21.64
C ILE A 296 -3.23 7.18 23.02
N PRO A 297 -4.54 7.24 23.37
CA PRO A 297 -4.99 7.64 24.70
C PRO A 297 -4.54 6.63 25.76
N LEU A 298 -3.99 7.11 26.87
CA LEU A 298 -3.62 6.28 28.01
C LEU A 298 -4.79 6.18 29.01
N GLY A 299 -5.09 4.96 29.44
CA GLY A 299 -5.97 4.63 30.57
C GLY A 299 -5.17 4.09 31.76
N ARG A 300 -5.85 3.80 32.88
CA ARG A 300 -5.18 3.32 34.11
C ARG A 300 -4.43 1.99 33.99
N GLU A 301 -4.76 1.18 33.00
CA GLU A 301 -4.11 -0.12 32.77
C GLU A 301 -3.14 -0.13 31.57
N SER A 302 -2.96 1.02 30.90
CA SER A 302 -2.06 1.13 29.75
C SER A 302 -0.61 0.87 30.18
N ARG A 303 0.13 0.09 29.38
CA ARG A 303 1.56 -0.20 29.60
C ARG A 303 2.37 0.02 28.34
N LEU A 304 3.66 0.28 28.47
CA LEU A 304 4.62 -0.03 27.41
C LEU A 304 5.09 -1.48 27.59
N ARG A 305 5.23 -2.22 26.49
CA ARG A 305 5.80 -3.57 26.41
C ARG A 305 6.76 -3.63 25.23
N TYR A 306 7.83 -4.39 25.39
CA TYR A 306 8.74 -4.78 24.30
C TYR A 306 9.63 -5.92 24.78
N ALA A 307 10.04 -6.79 23.88
CA ALA A 307 11.14 -7.70 24.11
C ALA A 307 12.47 -7.03 23.74
N ILE A 308 13.55 -7.39 24.44
CA ILE A 308 14.88 -6.86 24.14
C ILE A 308 15.98 -7.90 24.40
N ARG A 309 16.95 -7.95 23.49
CA ARG A 309 18.15 -8.79 23.56
C ARG A 309 19.38 -7.95 23.19
N PRO A 310 20.08 -7.34 24.16
CA PRO A 310 21.41 -6.80 23.93
C PRO A 310 22.37 -7.94 23.63
N ASP A 311 23.33 -7.76 22.71
CA ASP A 311 24.34 -8.80 22.45
C ASP A 311 25.38 -8.83 23.58
N ASP A 312 25.81 -7.67 24.09
CA ASP A 312 26.87 -7.54 25.10
C ASP A 312 26.48 -6.63 26.30
N ALA A 313 27.44 -6.35 27.19
CA ALA A 313 27.25 -5.51 28.36
C ALA A 313 27.15 -3.99 28.04
N ALA A 314 27.89 -3.49 27.05
CA ALA A 314 27.81 -2.09 26.60
C ALA A 314 26.44 -1.77 25.99
N SER A 315 25.84 -2.76 25.33
CA SER A 315 24.52 -2.72 24.69
C SER A 315 23.37 -2.63 25.69
N ALA A 316 23.54 -3.12 26.92
CA ALA A 316 22.53 -3.08 27.98
C ALA A 316 22.27 -1.67 28.57
N HIS A 317 22.83 -0.61 27.97
CA HIS A 317 22.60 0.81 28.26
C HIS A 317 21.43 1.45 27.47
N ILE A 318 20.65 0.60 26.81
CA ILE A 318 19.55 0.96 25.93
C ILE A 318 18.20 0.97 26.69
N ALA A 319 17.28 1.87 26.32
CA ALA A 319 15.93 1.95 26.87
C ALA A 319 14.96 2.56 25.86
N LEU A 320 13.65 2.36 26.07
CA LEU A 320 12.61 3.10 25.35
C LEU A 320 12.04 4.25 26.20
N ASP A 321 11.89 5.41 25.58
CA ASP A 321 11.15 6.55 26.09
C ASP A 321 9.86 6.75 25.28
N ILE A 322 8.81 7.28 25.90
CA ILE A 322 7.60 7.71 25.19
C ILE A 322 7.49 9.24 25.22
N VAL A 323 6.90 9.82 24.17
CA VAL A 323 6.50 11.23 24.16
C VAL A 323 4.99 11.30 24.30
N HIS A 324 4.51 12.01 25.31
CA HIS A 324 3.08 12.14 25.59
C HIS A 324 2.64 13.61 25.66
N THR A 325 1.42 13.87 25.23
CA THR A 325 0.76 15.17 25.17
C THR A 325 -0.37 15.27 26.21
N ASP A 326 -1.00 16.43 26.36
CA ASP A 326 -2.33 16.53 26.98
C ASP A 326 -3.44 15.95 26.08
N ARG A 327 -4.68 15.95 26.59
CA ARG A 327 -5.86 15.42 25.88
C ARG A 327 -6.13 16.11 24.54
N ASP A 328 -5.66 17.35 24.38
CA ASP A 328 -5.86 18.18 23.18
C ASP A 328 -4.70 18.02 22.16
N GLY A 329 -3.79 17.05 22.39
CA GLY A 329 -2.62 16.82 21.55
C GLY A 329 -1.49 17.83 21.75
N ARG A 330 -1.49 18.63 22.82
CA ARG A 330 -0.54 19.74 23.05
C ARG A 330 0.47 19.42 24.15
N HIS A 331 1.45 20.32 24.30
CA HIS A 331 2.49 20.29 25.33
C HIS A 331 3.21 18.93 25.46
N PRO A 332 3.92 18.45 24.41
CA PRO A 332 4.63 17.17 24.43
C PRO A 332 5.68 17.13 25.54
N ARG A 333 5.79 15.98 26.21
CA ARG A 333 6.74 15.68 27.29
C ARG A 333 7.30 14.29 27.10
N THR A 334 8.61 14.12 27.31
CA THR A 334 9.24 12.80 27.33
C THR A 334 9.06 12.15 28.71
N HIS A 335 8.67 10.88 28.72
CA HIS A 335 8.61 10.02 29.90
C HIS A 335 9.48 8.78 29.65
N ALA A 336 10.48 8.55 30.51
CA ALA A 336 11.38 7.42 30.37
C ALA A 336 10.73 6.14 30.95
N ALA A 337 10.43 5.16 30.09
CA ALA A 337 9.78 3.92 30.48
C ALA A 337 10.82 2.94 31.06
N SER A 338 11.17 3.17 32.33
CA SER A 338 12.20 2.42 33.06
C SER A 338 11.86 0.94 33.21
N THR A 339 12.86 0.07 33.05
CA THR A 339 12.83 -1.38 33.31
C THR A 339 12.75 -1.74 34.81
N GLY A 340 12.24 -0.83 35.65
CA GLY A 340 12.36 -0.92 37.11
C GLY A 340 13.82 -0.84 37.61
N GLY A 341 14.73 -0.29 36.80
CA GLY A 341 16.18 -0.25 37.09
C GLY A 341 16.93 -1.55 36.84
N ARG A 342 16.25 -2.60 36.33
CA ARG A 342 16.88 -3.89 36.02
C ARG A 342 17.43 -3.86 34.59
N ARG A 343 18.74 -4.02 34.42
CA ARG A 343 19.34 -4.14 33.08
C ARG A 343 18.91 -5.46 32.43
N PRO A 344 18.64 -5.51 31.10
CA PRO A 344 18.43 -6.77 30.39
C PRO A 344 19.70 -7.63 30.43
N ALA A 345 19.55 -8.95 30.30
CA ALA A 345 20.68 -9.87 30.27
C ALA A 345 21.29 -9.97 28.85
N PRO A 346 22.61 -9.78 28.67
CA PRO A 346 23.25 -9.97 27.37
C PRO A 346 23.03 -11.37 26.77
N GLY A 347 22.93 -11.42 25.44
CA GLY A 347 22.72 -12.64 24.64
C GLY A 347 21.33 -13.27 24.75
N LYS A 348 20.42 -12.74 25.58
CA LYS A 348 19.10 -13.35 25.86
C LYS A 348 17.94 -12.37 25.79
N TRP A 349 16.84 -12.82 25.17
CA TRP A 349 15.58 -12.08 25.19
C TRP A 349 15.06 -11.87 26.61
N SER A 350 14.64 -10.64 26.87
CA SER A 350 14.09 -10.17 28.13
C SER A 350 12.86 -9.30 27.84
N THR A 351 11.66 -9.69 28.29
CA THR A 351 10.46 -8.85 28.13
C THR A 351 10.46 -7.71 29.16
N VAL A 352 10.32 -6.48 28.68
CA VAL A 352 10.10 -5.29 29.50
C VAL A 352 8.60 -5.00 29.54
N SER A 353 8.08 -4.63 30.71
CA SER A 353 6.74 -4.03 30.83
C SER A 353 6.78 -2.88 31.84
N ALA A 354 6.46 -1.67 31.37
CA ALA A 354 6.42 -0.46 32.19
C ALA A 354 4.96 0.03 32.32
N ASP A 355 4.54 0.35 33.53
CA ASP A 355 3.21 0.87 33.83
C ASP A 355 3.09 2.34 33.44
N LEU A 356 2.05 2.69 32.66
CA LEU A 356 1.74 4.05 32.23
C LEU A 356 0.44 4.59 32.85
N GLY A 357 -0.20 3.87 33.77
CA GLY A 357 -1.48 4.25 34.39
C GLY A 357 -1.45 5.61 35.11
N ALA A 358 -0.28 6.03 35.60
CA ALA A 358 -0.06 7.37 36.17
C ALA A 358 -0.16 8.52 35.14
N LEU A 359 -0.19 8.20 33.85
CA LEU A 359 -0.38 9.12 32.73
C LEU A 359 -1.80 9.04 32.13
N ALA A 360 -2.77 8.40 32.80
CA ALA A 360 -4.14 8.29 32.30
C ALA A 360 -4.74 9.66 31.90
N GLY A 361 -5.43 9.69 30.76
CA GLY A 361 -5.95 10.91 30.13
C GLY A 361 -4.93 11.73 29.32
N ARG A 362 -3.67 11.28 29.23
CA ARG A 362 -2.68 11.75 28.23
C ARG A 362 -2.83 10.97 26.92
N ARG A 363 -2.21 11.45 25.85
CA ARG A 363 -2.08 10.73 24.57
C ARG A 363 -0.60 10.54 24.24
N VAL A 364 -0.20 9.40 23.67
CA VAL A 364 1.19 9.16 23.24
C VAL A 364 1.35 9.45 21.75
N SER A 365 2.37 10.24 21.41
CA SER A 365 2.64 10.75 20.07
C SER A 365 3.90 10.17 19.41
N GLU A 366 4.87 9.70 20.21
CA GLU A 366 6.09 9.05 19.72
C GLU A 366 6.59 7.98 20.70
N ILE A 367 7.30 6.98 20.17
CA ILE A 367 8.15 6.05 20.92
C ILE A 367 9.59 6.25 20.41
N ARG A 368 10.54 6.36 21.34
CA ARG A 368 11.95 6.67 21.06
C ARG A 368 12.88 5.64 21.67
N LEU A 369 13.85 5.18 20.90
CA LEU A 369 14.99 4.41 21.37
C LEU A 369 16.06 5.36 21.90
N ARG A 370 16.48 5.19 23.16
CA ARG A 370 17.56 5.97 23.78
C ARG A 370 18.69 5.07 24.24
N TYR A 371 19.89 5.37 23.77
CA TYR A 371 21.14 4.86 24.31
C TYR A 371 21.76 5.91 25.23
N ALA A 372 22.19 5.53 26.44
CA ALA A 372 22.89 6.43 27.33
C ALA A 372 23.89 5.68 28.24
N ASP A 373 25.18 5.96 28.04
CA ASP A 373 26.25 5.57 28.95
C ASP A 373 27.06 6.80 29.39
N ALA A 374 27.36 6.89 30.68
CA ALA A 374 28.23 7.92 31.25
C ALA A 374 29.72 7.55 31.18
N HIS A 375 30.05 6.27 30.99
CA HIS A 375 31.39 5.71 31.18
C HIS A 375 31.81 4.78 30.03
N ALA A 376 31.28 5.01 28.83
CA ALA A 376 31.49 4.12 27.68
C ALA A 376 32.98 3.96 27.32
N GLU A 377 33.35 2.73 26.97
CA GLU A 377 34.72 2.39 26.57
C GLU A 377 34.95 2.67 25.08
N SER A 378 36.17 3.08 24.73
CA SER A 378 36.53 3.42 23.35
C SER A 378 36.43 2.21 22.43
N GLY A 379 35.70 2.33 21.32
CA GLY A 379 35.52 1.25 20.35
C GLY A 379 34.38 0.29 20.66
N ALA A 380 33.78 0.34 21.86
CA ALA A 380 32.68 -0.53 22.27
C ALA A 380 31.47 -0.44 21.31
N GLU A 381 30.78 -1.56 21.12
CA GLU A 381 29.74 -1.72 20.11
C GLU A 381 28.37 -1.93 20.76
N PRO A 382 27.57 -0.87 21.02
CA PRO A 382 26.20 -1.04 21.47
C PRO A 382 25.32 -1.63 20.36
N THR A 383 25.18 -2.95 20.41
CA THR A 383 24.54 -3.84 19.45
C THR A 383 23.46 -4.71 20.10
N GLY A 384 22.30 -4.81 19.46
CA GLY A 384 21.30 -5.80 19.86
C GLY A 384 20.02 -5.72 19.05
N TRP A 385 18.97 -6.25 19.68
CA TRP A 385 17.66 -6.47 19.07
C TRP A 385 16.53 -6.03 20.01
N ILE A 386 15.48 -5.43 19.45
CA ILE A 386 14.24 -5.01 20.12
C ILE A 386 13.06 -5.53 19.29
N ASP A 387 12.02 -5.99 19.97
CA ASP A 387 10.91 -6.70 19.34
C ASP A 387 9.62 -6.55 20.15
N ASP A 388 8.51 -7.11 19.67
CA ASP A 388 7.23 -7.23 20.41
C ASP A 388 6.75 -5.88 21.01
N LEU A 389 6.94 -4.79 20.25
CA LEU A 389 6.79 -3.41 20.73
C LEU A 389 5.31 -3.04 20.76
N GLY A 390 4.73 -3.03 21.96
CA GLY A 390 3.33 -2.65 22.20
C GLY A 390 3.17 -1.52 23.21
N ILE A 391 2.19 -0.64 23.00
CA ILE A 391 1.77 0.37 23.98
C ILE A 391 0.26 0.35 24.16
N GLY A 392 -0.20 0.48 25.41
CA GLY A 392 -1.62 0.54 25.75
C GLY A 392 -2.17 -0.74 26.38
N LYS A 393 -3.42 -1.08 26.00
CA LYS A 393 -4.07 -2.37 26.30
C LYS A 393 -5.06 -2.71 25.16
N PRO A 394 -5.09 -3.93 24.61
CA PRO A 394 -6.08 -4.33 23.62
C PRO A 394 -7.49 -4.51 24.26
N VAL A 395 -8.54 -4.47 23.44
CA VAL A 395 -9.93 -4.68 23.89
C VAL A 395 -10.21 -6.17 24.09
N LEU A 396 -9.67 -7.02 23.20
CA LEU A 396 -9.58 -8.47 23.31
C LEU A 396 -8.18 -8.92 22.86
N ASP A 397 -7.65 -9.99 23.43
CA ASP A 397 -6.38 -10.62 23.03
C ASP A 397 -6.45 -12.15 23.05
N ALA A 398 -5.34 -12.84 22.76
CA ALA A 398 -5.25 -14.30 22.75
C ALA A 398 -5.58 -14.98 24.11
N SER A 399 -5.68 -14.25 25.22
CA SER A 399 -6.19 -14.78 26.50
C SER A 399 -7.72 -14.73 26.64
N THR A 400 -8.42 -14.09 25.69
CA THR A 400 -9.88 -13.94 25.67
C THR A 400 -10.58 -15.29 25.80
N THR A 401 -11.47 -15.40 26.78
CA THR A 401 -12.39 -16.54 26.89
C THR A 401 -13.53 -16.37 25.89
N TRP A 402 -13.77 -17.40 25.11
CA TRP A 402 -14.87 -17.50 24.16
C TRP A 402 -15.92 -18.48 24.67
N SER A 403 -17.18 -18.19 24.36
CA SER A 403 -18.24 -19.20 24.32
C SER A 403 -18.18 -19.84 22.93
N TYR A 404 -17.99 -21.15 22.83
CA TYR A 404 -17.79 -21.83 21.54
C TYR A 404 -18.67 -23.08 21.36
N LEU A 405 -18.92 -23.45 20.10
CA LEU A 405 -19.73 -24.60 19.71
C LEU A 405 -18.96 -25.44 18.67
N ASP A 406 -18.67 -26.67 19.05
CA ASP A 406 -18.03 -27.76 18.29
C ASP A 406 -18.82 -29.08 18.48
N THR A 407 -20.13 -28.96 18.70
CA THR A 407 -21.04 -30.11 18.87
C THR A 407 -21.64 -30.47 17.52
N PRO A 408 -21.50 -31.72 17.03
CA PRO A 408 -22.05 -32.14 15.75
C PRO A 408 -23.55 -31.87 15.64
N ASP A 409 -24.00 -31.52 14.44
CA ASP A 409 -25.42 -31.48 14.05
C ASP A 409 -26.31 -30.53 14.88
N ILE A 410 -25.71 -29.57 15.60
CA ILE A 410 -26.41 -28.49 16.34
C ILE A 410 -26.18 -27.14 15.66
N ASP A 411 -27.27 -26.53 15.16
CA ASP A 411 -27.26 -25.17 14.64
C ASP A 411 -27.19 -24.13 15.79
N PRO A 412 -26.29 -23.13 15.74
CA PRO A 412 -26.15 -22.11 16.80
C PRO A 412 -27.35 -21.15 16.91
N ALA A 413 -28.18 -21.03 15.87
CA ALA A 413 -29.43 -20.26 15.82
C ALA A 413 -30.67 -21.16 15.66
N ARG A 414 -30.61 -22.42 16.12
CA ARG A 414 -31.71 -23.39 16.02
C ARG A 414 -33.04 -22.85 16.56
N GLY A 415 -33.98 -22.57 15.66
CA GLY A 415 -35.33 -22.06 15.95
C GLY A 415 -35.58 -20.65 15.42
N GLU A 416 -34.54 -19.91 15.05
CA GLU A 416 -34.62 -18.61 14.39
C GLU A 416 -34.80 -18.74 12.87
N SER A 417 -35.31 -17.68 12.23
CA SER A 417 -35.38 -17.56 10.77
C SER A 417 -34.15 -16.91 10.13
N ASP A 418 -33.29 -16.27 10.93
CA ASP A 418 -32.01 -15.70 10.53
C ASP A 418 -30.88 -16.58 11.05
N ARG A 419 -30.12 -17.22 10.15
CA ARG A 419 -28.99 -18.09 10.53
C ARG A 419 -27.96 -17.37 11.41
N THR A 420 -27.82 -16.05 11.28
CA THR A 420 -26.83 -15.23 11.97
C THR A 420 -27.32 -14.68 13.31
N ALA A 421 -28.56 -14.98 13.72
CA ALA A 421 -29.17 -14.43 14.94
C ALA A 421 -28.32 -14.63 16.20
N TRP A 422 -27.58 -15.75 16.29
CA TRP A 422 -26.68 -16.08 17.40
C TRP A 422 -25.53 -15.08 17.63
N THR A 423 -25.17 -14.32 16.58
CA THR A 423 -24.14 -13.27 16.59
C THR A 423 -24.64 -11.96 17.21
N ARG A 424 -25.96 -11.79 17.37
CA ARG A 424 -26.58 -10.58 17.92
C ARG A 424 -26.25 -10.41 19.40
N SER A 425 -25.96 -9.18 19.80
CA SER A 425 -25.60 -8.89 21.19
C SER A 425 -26.85 -8.90 22.09
N GLY A 426 -26.85 -9.78 23.10
CA GLY A 426 -28.02 -10.07 23.93
C GLY A 426 -28.86 -11.27 23.45
N PHE A 427 -28.44 -11.98 22.39
CA PHE A 427 -29.10 -13.21 21.95
C PHE A 427 -29.03 -14.30 23.04
N ASP A 428 -30.20 -14.84 23.38
CA ASP A 428 -30.39 -16.01 24.25
C ASP A 428 -30.04 -17.28 23.48
N THR A 429 -29.13 -18.09 24.04
CA THR A 429 -28.67 -19.33 23.42
C THR A 429 -29.58 -20.53 23.72
N GLY A 430 -30.61 -20.37 24.56
CA GLY A 430 -31.49 -21.46 24.96
C GLY A 430 -30.71 -22.66 25.52
N ASP A 431 -31.04 -23.85 25.03
CA ASP A 431 -30.40 -25.12 25.38
C ASP A 431 -29.22 -25.53 24.46
N VAL A 432 -28.76 -24.64 23.55
CA VAL A 432 -27.60 -24.93 22.71
C VAL A 432 -26.35 -25.13 23.60
N PRO A 433 -25.60 -26.25 23.49
CA PRO A 433 -24.56 -26.63 24.45
C PRO A 433 -23.23 -25.90 24.21
N TRP A 434 -23.24 -24.58 24.36
CA TRP A 434 -22.05 -23.73 24.25
C TRP A 434 -21.04 -24.03 25.37
N LYS A 435 -19.83 -24.44 24.98
CA LYS A 435 -18.66 -24.61 25.87
C LYS A 435 -17.99 -23.25 26.11
N LYS A 436 -17.10 -23.17 27.11
CA LYS A 436 -16.31 -21.94 27.39
C LYS A 436 -14.83 -22.26 27.61
N ALA A 437 -13.96 -21.58 26.86
CA ALA A 437 -12.50 -21.73 26.98
C ALA A 437 -11.76 -20.53 26.33
N PRO A 438 -10.49 -20.27 26.69
CA PRO A 438 -9.61 -19.35 25.96
C PRO A 438 -9.00 -20.00 24.69
N GLY A 439 -8.66 -19.17 23.71
CA GLY A 439 -7.98 -19.61 22.47
C GLY A 439 -6.44 -19.65 22.58
N PRO A 440 -5.72 -19.97 21.49
CA PRO A 440 -6.26 -20.44 20.21
C PRO A 440 -6.93 -21.81 20.30
N PHE A 441 -7.84 -22.05 19.37
CA PHE A 441 -8.58 -23.30 19.19
C PHE A 441 -8.03 -24.06 18.00
N GLY A 442 -7.99 -25.39 18.07
CA GLY A 442 -7.71 -26.19 16.89
C GLY A 442 -7.71 -27.69 17.11
N VAL A 443 -7.54 -28.44 16.03
CA VAL A 443 -7.45 -29.90 16.00
C VAL A 443 -6.73 -30.35 14.73
N LYS A 444 -5.94 -31.43 14.80
CA LYS A 444 -5.41 -32.13 13.62
C LYS A 444 -5.56 -33.62 13.83
N ASN A 445 -6.34 -34.29 12.99
CA ASN A 445 -6.80 -35.67 13.16
C ASN A 445 -7.45 -35.93 14.54
N ASP A 446 -6.72 -36.59 15.44
CA ASP A 446 -7.08 -36.84 16.83
C ASP A 446 -6.13 -36.15 17.82
N GLY A 447 -5.19 -35.33 17.35
CA GLY A 447 -4.25 -34.52 18.12
C GLY A 447 -4.56 -33.02 18.08
N THR A 448 -3.53 -32.21 18.38
CA THR A 448 -3.56 -30.73 18.42
C THR A 448 -2.29 -30.10 17.86
N ASP A 449 -1.45 -30.90 17.19
CA ASP A 449 -0.21 -30.44 16.57
C ASP A 449 -0.52 -30.00 15.13
N LEU A 450 -0.49 -28.69 14.89
CA LEU A 450 -0.59 -28.09 13.56
C LEU A 450 0.76 -27.50 13.11
N GLY A 451 1.87 -27.80 13.81
CA GLY A 451 3.15 -27.10 13.65
C GLY A 451 3.36 -26.01 14.71
N PRO A 452 4.61 -25.48 14.81
CA PRO A 452 5.01 -24.58 15.89
C PRO A 452 4.28 -23.22 15.86
N ASP A 453 3.94 -22.74 14.67
CA ASP A 453 3.34 -21.41 14.46
C ASP A 453 1.84 -21.36 14.78
N TYR A 454 1.21 -22.52 15.01
CA TYR A 454 -0.24 -22.67 15.24
C TYR A 454 -0.55 -23.29 16.62
N PRO A 455 -0.15 -22.65 17.73
CA PRO A 455 -0.24 -23.23 19.08
C PRO A 455 -1.68 -23.35 19.59
N VAL A 456 -2.20 -24.58 19.60
CA VAL A 456 -3.53 -24.90 20.13
C VAL A 456 -3.53 -24.89 21.66
N ARG A 457 -4.36 -24.01 22.26
CA ARG A 457 -4.66 -24.02 23.71
C ARG A 457 -5.90 -24.86 24.02
N THR A 458 -6.92 -24.81 23.16
CA THR A 458 -8.17 -25.55 23.33
C THR A 458 -8.42 -26.47 22.14
N LYS A 459 -8.48 -27.77 22.40
CA LYS A 459 -8.78 -28.78 21.38
C LYS A 459 -10.23 -28.71 20.91
N LEU A 460 -10.45 -28.65 19.60
CA LEU A 460 -11.77 -28.80 18.97
C LEU A 460 -12.11 -30.28 18.73
N ARG A 461 -13.41 -30.59 18.63
CA ARG A 461 -13.89 -31.90 18.14
C ARG A 461 -13.90 -31.92 16.60
N LEU A 462 -13.10 -32.77 15.96
CA LEU A 462 -13.05 -32.84 14.48
C LEU A 462 -14.21 -33.62 13.84
N ARG A 463 -14.65 -34.75 14.42
CA ARG A 463 -15.49 -35.77 13.76
C ARG A 463 -16.87 -35.95 14.39
N LYS A 464 -17.89 -36.20 13.56
CA LYS A 464 -19.25 -36.54 14.00
C LYS A 464 -19.36 -37.97 14.54
N ASP A 465 -20.40 -38.23 15.33
CA ASP A 465 -20.76 -39.60 15.75
C ASP A 465 -21.38 -40.42 14.61
N THR A 466 -21.89 -39.75 13.58
CA THR A 466 -22.49 -40.31 12.34
C THR A 466 -21.48 -40.57 11.22
N GLY A 467 -20.22 -40.15 11.38
CA GLY A 467 -19.18 -40.16 10.35
C GLY A 467 -19.01 -38.81 9.65
N GLY A 468 -17.83 -38.59 9.05
CA GLY A 468 -17.42 -37.29 8.51
C GLY A 468 -16.90 -36.31 9.58
N THR A 469 -16.47 -35.13 9.12
CA THR A 469 -16.03 -34.01 9.96
C THR A 469 -17.21 -33.13 10.41
N ILE A 470 -16.97 -32.18 11.33
CA ILE A 470 -17.93 -31.12 11.63
C ILE A 470 -17.84 -30.03 10.55
N GLU A 471 -18.97 -29.57 10.03
CA GLU A 471 -19.03 -28.54 8.98
C GLU A 471 -18.37 -27.22 9.40
N ALA A 472 -18.74 -26.70 10.57
CA ALA A 472 -18.35 -25.39 11.03
C ALA A 472 -18.27 -25.29 12.56
N TYR A 473 -17.45 -24.35 13.03
CA TYR A 473 -17.26 -24.02 14.43
C TYR A 473 -17.68 -22.57 14.70
N PHE A 474 -18.39 -22.35 15.81
CA PHE A 474 -18.94 -21.04 16.14
C PHE A 474 -18.36 -20.52 17.45
N PHE A 475 -18.01 -19.24 17.48
CA PHE A 475 -17.36 -18.58 18.60
C PHE A 475 -18.06 -17.25 18.89
N ARG A 476 -18.43 -16.97 20.15
CA ARG A 476 -18.95 -15.65 20.58
C ARG A 476 -18.32 -15.23 21.92
N THR A 477 -17.94 -13.96 22.01
CA THR A 477 -17.46 -13.31 23.23
C THR A 477 -18.02 -11.90 23.34
N SER A 478 -17.78 -11.19 24.44
CA SER A 478 -18.31 -9.83 24.63
C SER A 478 -17.39 -8.95 25.47
N PHE A 479 -17.34 -7.68 25.11
CA PHE A 479 -16.54 -6.63 25.73
C PHE A 479 -17.41 -5.39 25.95
N SER A 480 -16.94 -4.43 26.75
CA SER A 480 -17.67 -3.18 27.00
C SER A 480 -16.86 -1.97 26.56
N MET A 481 -17.54 -0.99 25.95
CA MET A 481 -16.96 0.32 25.59
C MET A 481 -17.71 1.42 26.33
N ASP A 482 -17.01 2.36 26.95
CA ASP A 482 -17.64 3.57 27.50
C ASP A 482 -17.71 4.70 26.45
N ARG A 483 -18.54 5.72 26.73
CA ARG A 483 -18.70 6.88 25.85
C ARG A 483 -17.37 7.59 25.53
N ALA A 484 -16.53 7.78 26.55
CA ALA A 484 -15.28 8.53 26.43
C ALA A 484 -14.24 7.81 25.56
N SER A 485 -14.28 6.48 25.52
CA SER A 485 -13.50 5.62 24.65
C SER A 485 -14.01 5.72 23.21
N LEU A 486 -15.32 5.62 22.98
CA LEU A 486 -15.92 5.78 21.65
C LEU A 486 -15.66 7.16 21.05
N ASP A 487 -15.74 8.23 21.86
CA ASP A 487 -15.40 9.60 21.44
C ASP A 487 -13.89 9.84 21.23
N ALA A 488 -13.04 8.84 21.47
CA ALA A 488 -11.56 8.94 21.37
C ALA A 488 -10.92 8.02 20.31
N ILE A 489 -11.72 7.22 19.59
CA ILE A 489 -11.25 6.25 18.57
C ILE A 489 -11.95 6.44 17.22
N THR A 490 -11.28 6.09 16.13
CA THR A 490 -11.89 5.93 14.79
C THR A 490 -12.48 4.53 14.58
N GLY A 491 -11.97 3.55 15.33
CA GLY A 491 -12.41 2.16 15.34
C GLY A 491 -11.38 1.24 15.98
N LEU A 492 -11.55 -0.07 15.76
CA LEU A 492 -10.65 -1.12 16.21
C LEU A 492 -10.11 -1.89 14.99
N LEU A 493 -8.85 -2.32 15.07
CA LEU A 493 -8.27 -3.31 14.17
C LEU A 493 -8.19 -4.65 14.93
N GLY A 494 -8.54 -5.75 14.25
CA GLY A 494 -8.40 -7.09 14.79
C GLY A 494 -7.68 -8.03 13.82
N THR A 495 -7.08 -9.08 14.36
CA THR A 495 -6.37 -10.11 13.58
C THR A 495 -6.84 -11.48 14.03
N VAL A 496 -7.41 -12.26 13.10
CA VAL A 496 -7.70 -13.68 13.28
C VAL A 496 -6.73 -14.53 12.46
N VAL A 497 -6.32 -15.65 13.02
CA VAL A 497 -5.72 -16.78 12.29
C VAL A 497 -6.79 -17.86 12.26
N HIS A 498 -7.09 -18.40 11.08
CA HIS A 498 -8.21 -19.32 10.85
C HIS A 498 -7.84 -20.35 9.78
N ASP A 499 -8.53 -21.47 9.79
CA ASP A 499 -8.37 -22.52 8.79
C ASP A 499 -9.55 -22.53 7.81
N ASP A 500 -9.29 -22.85 6.54
CA ASP A 500 -10.23 -22.73 5.42
C ASP A 500 -10.97 -21.35 5.31
N THR A 501 -12.19 -21.27 5.82
CA THR A 501 -13.15 -20.16 5.58
C THR A 501 -13.59 -19.51 6.89
N VAL A 502 -13.67 -18.17 6.96
CA VAL A 502 -14.10 -17.43 8.16
C VAL A 502 -15.07 -16.29 7.87
N THR A 503 -16.04 -16.08 8.75
CA THR A 503 -16.89 -14.87 8.80
C THR A 503 -16.82 -14.22 10.18
N VAL A 504 -16.60 -12.91 10.25
CA VAL A 504 -16.51 -12.14 11.51
C VAL A 504 -17.70 -11.18 11.64
N TYR A 505 -18.37 -11.23 12.78
CA TYR A 505 -19.56 -10.45 13.12
C TYR A 505 -19.38 -9.62 14.38
N LEU A 506 -20.02 -8.45 14.41
CA LEU A 506 -20.12 -7.60 15.59
C LEU A 506 -21.58 -7.18 15.79
N ASN A 507 -22.10 -7.41 17.00
CA ASN A 507 -23.44 -6.99 17.43
C ASN A 507 -24.62 -7.51 16.56
N GLY A 508 -24.41 -8.52 15.72
CA GLY A 508 -25.40 -9.01 14.75
C GLY A 508 -25.11 -8.62 13.29
N ARG A 509 -24.05 -7.85 13.02
CA ARG A 509 -23.69 -7.38 11.68
C ARG A 509 -22.37 -8.01 11.24
N ARG A 510 -22.31 -8.54 10.02
CA ARG A 510 -21.06 -8.97 9.37
C ARG A 510 -20.11 -7.78 9.23
N ILE A 511 -18.83 -7.98 9.55
CA ILE A 511 -17.78 -6.95 9.54
C ILE A 511 -16.67 -7.28 8.52
N ALA A 512 -16.34 -8.57 8.37
CA ALA A 512 -15.37 -9.07 7.39
C ALA A 512 -15.58 -10.58 7.18
N GLY A 513 -14.94 -11.15 6.16
CA GLY A 513 -14.85 -12.58 5.94
C GLY A 513 -13.82 -12.93 4.87
N ARG A 514 -13.51 -14.23 4.74
CA ARG A 514 -12.65 -14.79 3.69
C ARG A 514 -13.23 -16.15 3.28
N GLY A 515 -13.53 -16.31 1.99
CA GLY A 515 -14.14 -17.53 1.44
C GLY A 515 -15.66 -17.62 1.64
N ASP A 516 -16.28 -16.62 2.26
CA ASP A 516 -17.63 -16.72 2.85
C ASP A 516 -18.78 -16.23 1.94
N GLY A 517 -18.50 -15.91 0.67
CA GLY A 517 -19.48 -15.36 -0.26
C GLY A 517 -20.67 -16.28 -0.60
N GLU A 518 -20.51 -17.59 -0.40
CA GLU A 518 -21.52 -18.62 -0.69
C GLU A 518 -22.24 -19.15 0.57
N ILE A 519 -22.06 -18.52 1.75
CA ILE A 519 -22.53 -19.11 3.03
C ILE A 519 -24.03 -18.89 3.31
N GLU A 520 -24.84 -19.79 2.74
CA GLU A 520 -26.29 -19.88 2.95
C GLU A 520 -26.72 -20.43 4.32
N LYS A 521 -25.94 -21.32 4.96
CA LYS A 521 -26.35 -22.10 6.14
C LYS A 521 -25.24 -22.16 7.18
N ASN A 522 -25.60 -22.33 8.45
CA ASN A 522 -24.61 -22.52 9.52
C ASN A 522 -23.89 -23.87 9.38
N LEU A 523 -24.65 -24.96 9.22
CA LEU A 523 -24.10 -26.31 9.07
C LEU A 523 -23.85 -26.62 7.58
N GLN A 524 -22.74 -26.11 7.05
CA GLN A 524 -22.23 -26.46 5.71
C GLN A 524 -20.70 -26.36 5.63
N TYR A 525 -20.09 -27.16 4.76
CA TYR A 525 -18.70 -26.96 4.34
C TYR A 525 -18.59 -25.76 3.38
N GLN A 526 -17.44 -25.09 3.36
CA GLN A 526 -17.14 -24.03 2.39
C GLN A 526 -15.66 -24.07 2.02
N THR A 527 -15.35 -24.52 0.79
CA THR A 527 -14.03 -24.33 0.21
C THR A 527 -13.92 -22.89 -0.30
N PRO A 528 -12.89 -22.11 0.07
CA PRO A 528 -12.71 -20.75 -0.47
C PRO A 528 -12.49 -20.75 -1.98
N GLU A 529 -13.09 -19.80 -2.70
CA GLU A 529 -12.93 -19.63 -4.15
C GLU A 529 -11.44 -19.58 -4.56
N GLY A 530 -11.07 -20.31 -5.61
CA GLY A 530 -9.70 -20.39 -6.11
C GLY A 530 -8.73 -21.22 -5.27
N THR A 531 -9.17 -21.86 -4.18
CA THR A 531 -8.34 -22.73 -3.33
C THR A 531 -8.67 -24.22 -3.51
N THR A 532 -7.94 -25.10 -2.81
CA THR A 532 -8.17 -26.56 -2.87
C THR A 532 -8.58 -27.18 -1.52
N GLY A 533 -8.87 -26.37 -0.51
CA GLY A 533 -9.07 -26.86 0.87
C GLY A 533 -7.81 -27.51 1.45
N LYS A 534 -6.64 -26.94 1.12
CA LYS A 534 -5.30 -27.40 1.54
C LYS A 534 -4.36 -26.21 1.68
N GLY A 535 -3.71 -26.12 2.82
CA GLY A 535 -2.74 -25.09 3.18
C GLY A 535 -2.56 -25.07 4.69
N ASP A 536 -1.72 -24.16 5.19
CA ASP A 536 -1.62 -23.87 6.62
C ASP A 536 -2.59 -22.72 7.00
N PRO A 537 -3.02 -22.60 8.27
CA PRO A 537 -4.02 -21.61 8.68
C PRO A 537 -3.67 -20.16 8.32
N ALA A 538 -4.59 -19.48 7.64
CA ALA A 538 -4.40 -18.14 7.11
C ALA A 538 -4.59 -17.05 8.16
N THR A 539 -3.66 -16.08 8.19
CA THR A 539 -3.87 -14.82 8.92
C THR A 539 -4.79 -13.88 8.13
N THR A 540 -5.75 -13.24 8.78
CA THR A 540 -6.67 -12.26 8.18
C THR A 540 -6.95 -11.12 9.18
N ARG A 541 -6.69 -9.89 8.74
CA ARG A 541 -7.00 -8.67 9.51
C ARG A 541 -8.40 -8.15 9.16
N PHE A 542 -9.10 -7.58 10.13
CA PHE A 542 -10.43 -7.00 9.96
C PHE A 542 -10.57 -5.70 10.75
N SER A 543 -11.43 -4.78 10.28
CA SER A 543 -11.66 -3.48 10.93
C SER A 543 -13.07 -3.32 11.44
N VAL A 544 -13.21 -2.96 12.71
CA VAL A 544 -14.46 -2.49 13.30
C VAL A 544 -14.45 -0.95 13.26
N PRO A 545 -15.22 -0.27 12.38
CA PRO A 545 -15.36 1.18 12.47
C PRO A 545 -16.11 1.55 13.75
N VAL A 546 -15.81 2.71 14.35
CA VAL A 546 -16.46 3.14 15.61
C VAL A 546 -17.98 3.25 15.50
N SER A 547 -18.52 3.47 14.30
CA SER A 547 -19.97 3.48 14.02
C SER A 547 -20.66 2.10 14.14
N ALA A 548 -19.90 1.00 14.17
CA ALA A 548 -20.43 -0.35 14.43
C ALA A 548 -20.36 -0.76 15.91
N LEU A 549 -19.66 0.04 16.72
CA LEU A 549 -19.64 -0.10 18.18
C LEU A 549 -20.79 0.68 18.81
N ARG A 550 -21.18 0.25 20.01
CA ARG A 550 -22.14 0.95 20.87
C ARG A 550 -21.61 1.11 22.28
N GLU A 551 -22.17 2.04 23.03
CA GLU A 551 -21.87 2.21 24.46
C GLU A 551 -22.40 1.01 25.27
N GLY A 552 -21.64 0.58 26.27
CA GLY A 552 -21.90 -0.66 27.01
C GLY A 552 -21.44 -1.91 26.25
N THR A 553 -22.18 -3.00 26.42
CA THR A 553 -21.78 -4.34 25.93
C THR A 553 -21.84 -4.45 24.41
N ASN A 554 -20.73 -4.86 23.81
CA ASN A 554 -20.59 -5.27 22.42
C ASN A 554 -20.29 -6.77 22.36
N THR A 555 -20.80 -7.46 21.33
CA THR A 555 -20.59 -8.91 21.13
C THR A 555 -19.85 -9.15 19.83
N LEU A 556 -18.65 -9.73 19.92
CA LEU A 556 -17.88 -10.22 18.77
C LEU A 556 -18.21 -11.71 18.57
N ALA A 557 -18.50 -12.10 17.35
CA ALA A 557 -18.77 -13.49 16.98
C ALA A 557 -18.04 -13.86 15.70
N VAL A 558 -17.66 -15.13 15.57
CA VAL A 558 -16.90 -15.68 14.44
C VAL A 558 -17.42 -17.08 14.12
N GLU A 559 -17.64 -17.38 12.85
CA GLU A 559 -17.82 -18.75 12.34
C GLU A 559 -16.61 -19.14 11.49
N VAL A 560 -16.17 -20.39 11.59
CA VAL A 560 -15.11 -20.98 10.77
C VAL A 560 -15.65 -22.26 10.15
N HIS A 561 -15.64 -22.33 8.81
CA HIS A 561 -16.18 -23.44 8.03
C HIS A 561 -15.04 -24.25 7.42
N GLN A 562 -15.05 -25.58 7.62
CA GLN A 562 -14.10 -26.47 6.95
C GLN A 562 -14.46 -26.61 5.48
N SER A 563 -13.47 -26.82 4.63
CA SER A 563 -13.60 -26.91 3.17
C SER A 563 -14.47 -28.08 2.71
N ASN A 564 -14.38 -29.23 3.38
CA ASN A 564 -15.06 -30.45 3.00
C ASN A 564 -15.13 -31.50 4.13
N SER A 565 -15.94 -32.55 3.93
CA SER A 565 -16.20 -33.65 4.87
C SER A 565 -15.03 -34.60 5.15
N THR A 566 -13.88 -34.39 4.49
CA THR A 566 -12.65 -35.17 4.67
C THR A 566 -11.45 -34.35 5.18
N SER A 567 -11.65 -33.08 5.57
CA SER A 567 -10.60 -32.26 6.19
C SER A 567 -9.96 -32.97 7.39
N SER A 568 -8.64 -32.78 7.55
CA SER A 568 -7.87 -33.30 8.68
C SER A 568 -7.73 -32.29 9.83
N ASP A 569 -8.06 -31.02 9.61
CA ASP A 569 -7.62 -29.88 10.41
C ASP A 569 -8.76 -28.88 10.65
N ALA A 570 -8.66 -28.12 11.74
CA ALA A 570 -9.32 -26.82 11.87
C ALA A 570 -8.56 -25.96 12.88
N TYR A 571 -8.57 -24.63 12.70
CA TYR A 571 -7.93 -23.67 13.60
C TYR A 571 -8.72 -22.37 13.73
N PHE A 572 -8.69 -21.76 14.92
CA PHE A 572 -9.17 -20.40 15.17
C PHE A 572 -8.44 -19.73 16.33
N GLY A 573 -7.76 -18.60 16.07
CA GLY A 573 -7.16 -17.75 17.09
C GLY A 573 -7.40 -16.27 16.81
N LEU A 574 -7.97 -15.53 17.76
CA LEU A 574 -7.89 -14.07 17.76
C LEU A 574 -6.58 -13.65 18.44
N ALA A 575 -5.65 -13.07 17.69
CA ALA A 575 -4.42 -12.52 18.27
C ALA A 575 -4.71 -11.26 19.09
N SER A 576 -5.47 -10.32 18.48
CA SER A 576 -6.05 -9.18 19.19
C SER A 576 -7.26 -8.58 18.44
N LEU A 577 -8.06 -7.80 19.18
CA LEU A 577 -8.93 -6.74 18.69
C LEU A 577 -8.65 -5.51 19.58
N ALA A 578 -8.25 -4.39 18.99
CA ALA A 578 -7.75 -3.24 19.75
C ALA A 578 -7.97 -1.92 18.99
N GLN A 579 -7.92 -0.77 19.68
CA GLN A 579 -7.82 0.51 18.95
C GLN A 579 -6.61 0.47 18.01
N THR A 580 -6.73 1.12 16.86
CA THR A 580 -5.59 1.50 16.03
C THR A 580 -5.54 3.01 15.79
N ALA A 581 -4.36 3.51 15.44
CA ALA A 581 -4.14 4.84 14.86
C ALA A 581 -3.89 4.78 13.33
N ASP A 582 -3.77 3.57 12.77
CA ASP A 582 -3.55 3.32 11.35
C ASP A 582 -4.89 3.40 10.57
N SER A 583 -4.84 3.49 9.24
CA SER A 583 -6.06 3.62 8.44
C SER A 583 -6.81 2.28 8.32
N LEU A 584 -8.07 2.26 8.75
CA LEU A 584 -8.98 1.14 8.49
C LEU A 584 -9.28 1.04 6.98
N PRO A 585 -9.47 -0.14 6.37
CA PRO A 585 -10.07 -0.25 5.04
C PRO A 585 -11.49 0.35 4.99
N PHE A 586 -12.05 0.47 3.80
CA PHE A 586 -13.50 0.63 3.65
C PHE A 586 -14.22 -0.63 4.12
N THR A 587 -15.44 -0.50 4.60
CA THR A 587 -16.29 -1.66 4.89
C THR A 587 -16.80 -2.30 3.59
N ASP A 588 -17.11 -3.59 3.63
CA ASP A 588 -17.74 -4.31 2.52
C ASP A 588 -19.07 -3.65 2.10
N GLU A 589 -19.78 -3.04 3.06
CA GLU A 589 -20.95 -2.18 2.85
C GLU A 589 -20.63 -0.96 1.96
N GLN A 590 -19.53 -0.25 2.19
CA GLN A 590 -19.09 0.87 1.35
C GLN A 590 -18.62 0.42 -0.05
N LEU A 591 -17.96 -0.74 -0.16
CA LEU A 591 -17.48 -1.25 -1.46
C LEU A 591 -18.60 -1.90 -2.29
N GLY A 592 -19.55 -2.55 -1.62
CA GLY A 592 -20.74 -3.19 -2.18
C GLY A 592 -21.90 -2.23 -2.50
N THR A 593 -21.96 -1.05 -1.85
CA THR A 593 -22.93 0.00 -2.18
C THR A 593 -22.86 0.34 -3.67
N SER A 594 -24.04 0.43 -4.30
CA SER A 594 -24.23 0.98 -5.64
C SER A 594 -24.41 2.50 -5.53
N TYR A 595 -23.55 3.24 -6.22
CA TYR A 595 -23.52 4.71 -6.23
C TYR A 595 -24.13 5.23 -7.54
N ALA A 596 -24.62 6.46 -7.54
CA ALA A 596 -25.25 7.05 -8.73
C ALA A 596 -24.30 7.08 -9.94
N SER A 597 -23.00 7.26 -9.69
CA SER A 597 -21.92 7.23 -10.69
C SER A 597 -21.55 5.86 -11.24
N ASP A 598 -22.00 4.74 -10.63
CA ASP A 598 -21.76 3.41 -11.20
C ASP A 598 -22.54 3.21 -12.50
N THR A 599 -23.70 3.84 -12.61
CA THR A 599 -24.54 3.82 -13.80
C THR A 599 -23.99 4.77 -14.88
N ARG A 600 -23.85 4.27 -16.11
CA ARG A 600 -23.49 5.07 -17.28
C ARG A 600 -24.53 6.19 -17.52
N PRO A 601 -24.14 7.44 -17.83
CA PRO A 601 -25.07 8.45 -18.32
C PRO A 601 -25.76 8.00 -19.61
N THR A 602 -26.91 8.60 -19.96
CA THR A 602 -27.58 8.33 -21.25
C THR A 602 -27.03 9.22 -22.36
N ALA A 603 -26.85 8.70 -23.57
CA ALA A 603 -26.53 9.51 -24.74
C ALA A 603 -27.71 10.44 -25.11
N PRO A 604 -27.47 11.73 -25.45
CA PRO A 604 -28.43 12.57 -26.16
C PRO A 604 -28.96 11.89 -27.43
N GLY A 605 -30.28 11.70 -27.51
CA GLY A 605 -30.94 10.92 -28.58
C GLY A 605 -31.08 9.42 -28.30
N GLY A 606 -30.49 8.91 -27.22
CA GLY A 606 -30.45 7.47 -26.88
C GLY A 606 -29.25 6.74 -27.49
N GLY A 607 -29.11 5.45 -27.14
CA GLY A 607 -27.97 4.62 -27.53
C GLY A 607 -26.84 4.60 -26.49
N ASP A 608 -25.72 3.96 -26.84
CA ASP A 608 -24.57 3.81 -25.95
C ASP A 608 -23.81 5.13 -25.73
N TYR A 609 -23.58 5.47 -24.47
CA TYR A 609 -22.95 6.72 -24.08
C TYR A 609 -21.47 6.81 -24.42
N VAL A 610 -20.72 5.70 -24.39
CA VAL A 610 -19.27 5.78 -24.65
C VAL A 610 -18.96 5.80 -26.15
N THR A 611 -19.79 5.14 -26.95
CA THR A 611 -19.82 5.35 -28.41
C THR A 611 -20.21 6.79 -28.74
N TRP A 612 -21.23 7.37 -28.08
CA TRP A 612 -21.55 8.80 -28.23
C TRP A 612 -20.41 9.73 -27.79
N LEU A 613 -19.75 9.45 -26.66
CA LEU A 613 -18.63 10.23 -26.12
C LEU A 613 -17.43 10.29 -27.06
N LEU A 614 -17.24 9.23 -27.85
CA LEU A 614 -16.11 9.06 -28.78
C LEU A 614 -16.50 9.26 -30.26
N ARG A 615 -17.71 9.74 -30.54
CA ARG A 615 -18.26 9.94 -31.91
C ARG A 615 -17.36 10.77 -32.84
N SER A 616 -16.52 11.66 -32.30
CA SER A 616 -15.55 12.43 -33.06
C SER A 616 -14.48 11.56 -33.76
N PHE A 617 -14.35 10.28 -33.36
CA PHE A 617 -13.56 9.28 -34.09
C PHE A 617 -14.14 8.94 -35.47
N ASP A 618 -15.44 9.15 -35.72
CA ASP A 618 -16.00 8.96 -37.07
C ASP A 618 -15.42 9.96 -38.07
N HIS A 619 -15.14 11.20 -37.67
CA HIS A 619 -14.44 12.17 -38.52
C HIS A 619 -12.97 11.80 -38.71
N ALA A 620 -12.32 11.30 -37.66
CA ALA A 620 -10.92 10.85 -37.72
C ALA A 620 -10.74 9.64 -38.67
N ARG A 621 -11.51 8.57 -38.49
CA ARG A 621 -11.41 7.32 -39.28
C ARG A 621 -11.82 7.48 -40.74
N ASN A 622 -12.60 8.51 -41.06
CA ASN A 622 -12.98 8.88 -42.42
C ASN A 622 -12.04 9.93 -43.05
N THR A 623 -10.93 10.28 -42.40
CA THR A 623 -9.89 11.18 -42.93
C THR A 623 -8.62 10.38 -43.31
N PRO A 624 -8.40 10.02 -44.60
CA PRO A 624 -7.36 9.05 -44.98
C PRO A 624 -5.91 9.50 -44.73
N SER A 625 -5.64 10.81 -44.70
CA SER A 625 -4.34 11.37 -44.34
C SER A 625 -4.03 11.27 -42.84
N LEU A 626 -5.05 10.98 -42.02
CA LEU A 626 -4.90 10.74 -40.59
C LEU A 626 -4.91 9.24 -40.28
N MET A 627 -5.95 8.53 -40.73
CA MET A 627 -6.24 7.14 -40.39
C MET A 627 -6.17 6.23 -41.62
N GLY A 628 -5.44 5.12 -41.51
CA GLY A 628 -5.39 4.11 -42.58
C GLY A 628 -6.70 3.32 -42.72
N THR A 629 -6.89 2.65 -43.85
CA THR A 629 -8.05 1.77 -44.03
C THR A 629 -8.02 0.61 -43.03
N ASN A 630 -9.18 0.15 -42.55
CA ASN A 630 -9.30 -0.85 -41.48
C ASN A 630 -9.02 -2.31 -41.94
N ASN A 631 -8.01 -2.49 -42.80
CA ASN A 631 -7.55 -3.77 -43.32
C ASN A 631 -6.06 -3.96 -42.98
N PRO A 632 -5.57 -5.21 -42.97
CA PRO A 632 -4.15 -5.49 -43.05
C PRO A 632 -3.52 -4.88 -44.31
N LEU A 633 -2.31 -4.35 -44.16
CA LEU A 633 -1.48 -3.91 -45.28
C LEU A 633 -0.90 -5.12 -46.02
N PRO A 634 -0.53 -4.97 -47.31
CA PRO A 634 0.27 -5.98 -48.01
C PRO A 634 1.58 -6.28 -47.27
N ARG A 635 2.02 -7.54 -47.29
CA ARG A 635 3.37 -7.90 -46.84
C ARG A 635 4.41 -7.22 -47.75
N GLY A 636 5.43 -6.63 -47.15
CA GLY A 636 6.46 -5.85 -47.85
C GLY A 636 6.10 -4.40 -48.14
N THR A 637 4.97 -3.88 -47.63
CA THR A 637 4.70 -2.43 -47.66
C THR A 637 5.80 -1.66 -46.90
N THR A 638 6.31 -0.58 -47.48
CA THR A 638 7.38 0.23 -46.88
C THR A 638 6.84 1.41 -46.05
N TYR A 639 7.72 2.04 -45.28
CA TYR A 639 7.36 3.22 -44.47
C TYR A 639 6.92 4.40 -45.34
N GLU A 640 7.54 4.58 -46.51
CA GLU A 640 7.25 5.65 -47.46
C GLU A 640 5.86 5.53 -48.08
N GLU A 641 5.36 4.29 -48.24
CA GLU A 641 4.03 3.98 -48.76
C GLU A 641 2.89 4.26 -47.74
N LEU A 642 3.21 4.38 -46.45
CA LEU A 642 2.22 4.78 -45.44
C LEU A 642 1.75 6.22 -45.71
N THR A 643 0.45 6.42 -45.93
CA THR A 643 -0.14 7.74 -46.18
C THR A 643 -0.87 8.35 -44.97
N ALA A 644 -1.21 7.52 -43.98
CA ALA A 644 -1.89 7.93 -42.75
C ALA A 644 -0.90 8.32 -41.65
N ALA A 645 -1.04 9.53 -41.10
CA ALA A 645 -0.18 10.01 -40.02
C ALA A 645 -0.19 9.12 -38.77
N ASN A 646 -1.35 8.55 -38.42
CA ASN A 646 -1.52 7.68 -37.26
C ASN A 646 -0.85 6.31 -37.44
N ASP A 647 -0.69 5.83 -38.68
CA ASP A 647 0.07 4.60 -38.97
C ASP A 647 1.58 4.88 -38.87
N ARG A 648 2.07 5.96 -39.47
CA ARG A 648 3.49 6.38 -39.39
C ARG A 648 3.95 6.57 -37.95
N MET A 649 3.19 7.32 -37.14
CA MET A 649 3.55 7.58 -35.73
C MET A 649 3.72 6.31 -34.90
N VAL A 650 2.96 5.24 -35.17
CA VAL A 650 3.19 3.97 -34.47
C VAL A 650 4.53 3.38 -34.87
N VAL A 651 4.85 3.33 -36.18
CA VAL A 651 6.14 2.82 -36.66
C VAL A 651 7.31 3.65 -36.10
N ASP A 652 7.18 4.98 -36.10
CA ASP A 652 8.17 5.91 -35.54
C ASP A 652 8.43 5.63 -34.04
N ILE A 653 7.38 5.44 -33.24
CA ILE A 653 7.48 5.24 -31.77
C ILE A 653 7.91 3.82 -31.42
N ASN A 654 7.40 2.80 -32.11
CA ASN A 654 7.70 1.40 -31.85
C ASN A 654 9.11 1.00 -32.31
N ASN A 655 9.64 1.59 -33.39
CA ASN A 655 11.01 1.33 -33.87
C ASN A 655 12.06 2.30 -33.29
N ALA A 656 11.67 3.26 -32.44
CA ALA A 656 12.59 4.17 -31.75
C ALA A 656 13.54 3.52 -30.69
N PRO A 657 13.24 2.35 -30.08
CA PRO A 657 14.19 1.64 -29.21
C PRO A 657 15.40 1.07 -29.96
N SER A 658 16.59 1.10 -29.35
CA SER A 658 17.80 0.54 -29.98
C SER A 658 17.92 -1.00 -29.88
N GLY A 659 16.90 -1.68 -29.36
CA GLY A 659 16.88 -3.12 -29.13
C GLY A 659 16.21 -3.51 -27.80
N PRO A 660 16.09 -4.81 -27.46
CA PRO A 660 15.32 -5.28 -26.31
C PRO A 660 15.80 -4.78 -24.94
N GLY A 661 17.09 -4.45 -24.81
CA GLY A 661 17.68 -3.85 -23.60
C GLY A 661 17.47 -2.35 -23.44
N ASP A 662 16.69 -1.69 -24.32
CA ASP A 662 16.32 -0.30 -24.14
C ASP A 662 15.39 -0.16 -22.93
N ARG A 663 15.74 0.75 -22.00
CA ARG A 663 14.97 0.96 -20.76
C ARG A 663 13.51 1.36 -21.02
N ARG A 664 13.19 1.92 -22.19
CA ARG A 664 11.82 2.23 -22.62
C ARG A 664 11.01 0.96 -22.93
N VAL A 665 11.63 -0.06 -23.53
CA VAL A 665 11.00 -1.36 -23.79
C VAL A 665 10.70 -2.06 -22.48
N HIS A 666 11.69 -2.17 -21.58
CA HIS A 666 11.48 -2.74 -20.24
C HIS A 666 10.35 -2.03 -19.49
N LYS A 667 10.36 -0.69 -19.41
CA LYS A 667 9.32 0.08 -18.71
C LYS A 667 7.93 -0.11 -19.34
N ALA A 668 7.85 -0.19 -20.67
CA ALA A 668 6.60 -0.45 -21.36
C ALA A 668 6.04 -1.86 -21.10
N LEU A 669 6.90 -2.87 -20.97
CA LEU A 669 6.52 -4.24 -20.58
C LEU A 669 6.06 -4.30 -19.11
N VAL A 670 6.75 -3.61 -18.20
CA VAL A 670 6.33 -3.44 -16.79
C VAL A 670 4.92 -2.86 -16.71
N ASP A 671 4.66 -1.74 -17.41
CA ASP A 671 3.33 -1.13 -17.52
C ASP A 671 2.31 -2.02 -18.23
N GLY A 672 2.76 -2.90 -19.13
CA GLY A 672 1.88 -3.81 -19.86
C GLY A 672 1.36 -4.99 -19.03
N ALA A 673 2.11 -5.41 -18.02
CA ALA A 673 1.86 -6.63 -17.24
C ALA A 673 1.41 -6.38 -15.79
N SER A 674 1.23 -5.12 -15.37
CA SER A 674 0.99 -4.74 -13.97
C SER A 674 -0.02 -3.60 -13.82
N SER A 675 -0.54 -3.38 -12.61
CA SER A 675 -1.54 -2.34 -12.35
C SER A 675 -0.92 -0.92 -12.40
N PRO A 676 -1.54 0.05 -13.12
CA PRO A 676 -1.01 1.41 -13.24
C PRO A 676 -0.72 2.08 -11.89
N TYR A 677 -1.58 1.90 -10.89
CA TYR A 677 -1.38 2.49 -9.56
C TYR A 677 -0.13 1.99 -8.82
N ARG A 678 0.51 0.89 -9.27
CA ARG A 678 1.81 0.44 -8.77
C ARG A 678 2.96 0.92 -9.65
N THR A 679 2.83 0.77 -10.98
CA THR A 679 3.93 1.07 -11.91
C THR A 679 4.18 2.56 -12.12
N MET A 680 3.16 3.42 -11.89
CA MET A 680 3.28 4.88 -11.98
C MET A 680 3.76 5.55 -10.68
N ALA A 681 4.19 4.78 -9.68
CA ALA A 681 4.76 5.30 -8.43
C ALA A 681 6.02 6.17 -8.66
N ASP A 682 6.78 5.90 -9.72
CA ASP A 682 7.90 6.74 -10.17
C ASP A 682 7.47 8.17 -10.54
N GLY A 683 6.21 8.37 -10.96
CA GLY A 683 5.57 9.67 -11.17
C GLY A 683 5.57 10.59 -9.94
N LEU A 684 5.72 10.02 -8.73
CA LEU A 684 5.86 10.77 -7.47
C LEU A 684 7.31 11.23 -7.20
N GLY A 685 8.26 10.89 -8.08
CA GLY A 685 9.67 11.23 -7.97
C GLY A 685 10.49 10.31 -7.05
N SER A 686 11.81 10.47 -7.10
CA SER A 686 12.82 9.55 -6.53
C SER A 686 12.90 9.48 -5.00
N THR A 687 11.86 9.93 -4.29
CA THR A 687 11.78 9.91 -2.83
C THR A 687 10.37 9.59 -2.36
N LEU A 688 9.33 10.25 -2.89
CA LEU A 688 7.96 9.93 -2.50
C LEU A 688 7.45 8.63 -3.17
N GLY A 689 7.91 8.32 -4.39
CA GLY A 689 7.53 7.09 -5.10
C GLY A 689 7.88 5.80 -4.35
N PRO A 690 9.15 5.58 -3.95
CA PRO A 690 9.53 4.41 -3.15
C PRO A 690 8.77 4.30 -1.82
N LEU A 691 8.50 5.42 -1.16
CA LEU A 691 7.73 5.46 0.10
C LEU A 691 6.25 5.09 -0.09
N TYR A 692 5.66 5.48 -1.22
CA TYR A 692 4.31 5.07 -1.64
C TYR A 692 4.26 3.58 -1.99
N SER A 693 5.22 3.07 -2.76
CA SER A 693 5.33 1.64 -3.06
C SER A 693 5.51 0.79 -1.79
N GLN A 694 6.35 1.23 -0.85
CA GLN A 694 6.51 0.58 0.45
C GLN A 694 5.19 0.55 1.23
N ALA A 695 4.48 1.69 1.30
CA ALA A 695 3.19 1.78 2.01
C ALA A 695 2.08 0.92 1.36
N LEU A 696 2.10 0.74 0.04
CA LEU A 696 1.24 -0.23 -0.65
C LEU A 696 1.62 -1.68 -0.29
N ARG A 697 2.90 -2.09 -0.39
CA ARG A 697 3.34 -3.46 -0.04
C ARG A 697 3.05 -3.81 1.42
N ASN A 698 3.19 -2.84 2.32
CA ASN A 698 2.88 -2.97 3.75
C ASN A 698 1.38 -3.05 4.09
N GLY A 699 0.47 -2.78 3.13
CA GLY A 699 -0.97 -2.68 3.38
C GLY A 699 -1.39 -1.44 4.20
N GLU A 700 -0.59 -0.37 4.20
CA GLU A 700 -0.87 0.87 4.95
C GLU A 700 -1.83 1.82 4.21
N LEU A 701 -2.14 1.56 2.94
CA LEU A 701 -2.98 2.39 2.06
C LEU A 701 -4.28 1.69 1.59
N PRO A 702 -5.06 1.02 2.47
CA PRO A 702 -6.13 0.14 2.03
C PRO A 702 -7.32 0.85 1.36
N LYS A 703 -7.62 2.12 1.69
CA LYS A 703 -8.67 2.88 1.00
C LYS A 703 -8.21 3.33 -0.38
N ALA A 704 -7.01 3.87 -0.49
CA ALA A 704 -6.45 4.30 -1.77
C ALA A 704 -6.28 3.11 -2.72
N GLU A 705 -5.78 1.98 -2.21
CA GLU A 705 -5.69 0.73 -2.95
C GLU A 705 -7.07 0.22 -3.40
N ALA A 706 -8.09 0.16 -2.52
CA ALA A 706 -9.43 -0.28 -2.90
C ALA A 706 -10.09 0.58 -4.00
N LEU A 707 -9.83 1.89 -4.02
CA LEU A 707 -10.29 2.76 -5.11
C LEU A 707 -9.53 2.53 -6.41
N LEU A 708 -8.20 2.49 -6.34
CA LEU A 708 -7.29 2.44 -7.49
C LEU A 708 -7.20 1.04 -8.14
N SER A 709 -7.42 -0.04 -7.39
CA SER A 709 -7.42 -1.42 -7.88
C SER A 709 -8.70 -1.84 -8.59
N GLY A 710 -9.79 -1.06 -8.47
CA GLY A 710 -10.99 -1.30 -9.27
C GLY A 710 -12.27 -0.57 -8.86
N ARG A 711 -12.43 -0.09 -7.61
CA ARG A 711 -13.73 0.48 -7.19
C ARG A 711 -14.11 1.77 -7.94
N VAL A 712 -13.14 2.54 -8.43
CA VAL A 712 -13.37 3.69 -9.32
C VAL A 712 -13.89 3.29 -10.70
N GLU A 713 -13.54 2.10 -11.19
CA GLU A 713 -13.80 1.67 -12.57
C GLU A 713 -15.00 0.71 -12.68
N LYS A 714 -15.40 0.08 -11.56
CA LYS A 714 -16.61 -0.76 -11.42
C LYS A 714 -17.90 -0.11 -11.95
N THR A 715 -18.67 -0.86 -12.74
CA THR A 715 -20.10 -0.61 -13.03
C THR A 715 -20.97 -1.68 -12.34
N PRO A 716 -22.31 -1.64 -12.42
CA PRO A 716 -23.16 -2.73 -11.92
C PRO A 716 -22.92 -4.07 -12.63
N ASP A 717 -22.60 -4.03 -13.93
CA ASP A 717 -22.56 -5.23 -14.79
C ASP A 717 -21.15 -5.84 -14.87
N SER A 718 -20.10 -5.01 -14.92
CA SER A 718 -18.70 -5.44 -14.80
C SER A 718 -17.75 -4.28 -14.46
N SER A 719 -16.46 -4.57 -14.24
CA SER A 719 -15.38 -3.56 -14.16
C SER A 719 -14.76 -3.18 -15.50
N ALA A 720 -15.14 -3.83 -16.61
CA ALA A 720 -14.49 -3.70 -17.92
C ALA A 720 -15.34 -3.00 -19.00
N ASP A 721 -16.67 -2.90 -18.81
CA ASP A 721 -17.61 -2.56 -19.88
C ASP A 721 -17.68 -1.09 -20.32
N TRP A 722 -16.92 -0.16 -19.70
CA TRP A 722 -16.94 1.26 -20.10
C TRP A 722 -16.54 1.44 -21.57
N TYR A 723 -15.43 0.87 -22.01
CA TYR A 723 -14.90 1.07 -23.37
C TYR A 723 -15.30 -0.01 -24.38
N GLN A 724 -15.80 -1.17 -23.92
CA GLN A 724 -15.97 -2.33 -24.80
C GLN A 724 -17.10 -2.16 -25.81
N THR A 725 -18.14 -1.39 -25.48
CA THR A 725 -19.20 -1.01 -26.44
C THR A 725 -18.63 -0.26 -27.64
N ALA A 726 -17.77 0.73 -27.39
CA ALA A 726 -17.09 1.49 -28.45
C ALA A 726 -16.12 0.62 -29.27
N LYS A 727 -15.35 -0.27 -28.63
CA LYS A 727 -14.51 -1.25 -29.34
C LYS A 727 -15.32 -2.13 -30.28
N ASN A 728 -16.44 -2.66 -29.80
CA ASN A 728 -17.33 -3.53 -30.55
C ASN A 728 -18.06 -2.78 -31.69
N ASN A 729 -18.32 -1.49 -31.54
CA ASN A 729 -18.87 -0.62 -32.58
C ASN A 729 -17.87 -0.26 -33.67
N TYR A 730 -16.63 0.13 -33.30
CA TYR A 730 -15.65 0.65 -34.25
C TYR A 730 -14.75 -0.42 -34.89
N GLN A 731 -14.46 -1.52 -34.19
CA GLN A 731 -13.65 -2.66 -34.62
C GLN A 731 -12.36 -2.32 -35.40
N TYR A 732 -11.70 -1.22 -35.06
CA TYR A 732 -10.48 -0.80 -35.74
C TYR A 732 -9.33 -1.77 -35.38
N LYS A 733 -8.65 -2.35 -36.37
CA LYS A 733 -7.64 -3.40 -36.17
C LYS A 733 -6.35 -2.82 -35.59
N ARG A 734 -5.84 -3.47 -34.54
CA ARG A 734 -4.62 -3.08 -33.80
C ARG A 734 -3.38 -2.98 -34.70
N PRO A 735 -2.36 -2.17 -34.34
CA PRO A 735 -1.20 -1.94 -35.21
C PRO A 735 -0.51 -3.23 -35.67
N PHE A 736 -0.27 -4.18 -34.75
CA PHE A 736 0.34 -5.47 -35.12
C PHE A 736 -0.52 -6.34 -36.04
N VAL A 737 -1.85 -6.19 -36.00
CA VAL A 737 -2.79 -6.88 -36.90
C VAL A 737 -2.85 -6.19 -38.27
N ARG A 738 -2.57 -4.89 -38.36
CA ARG A 738 -2.60 -4.13 -39.63
C ARG A 738 -1.26 -4.10 -40.35
N MET A 739 -0.17 -3.82 -39.65
CA MET A 739 1.13 -3.52 -40.25
C MET A 739 2.12 -4.70 -40.19
N GLY A 740 1.85 -5.70 -39.35
CA GLY A 740 2.68 -6.91 -39.20
C GLY A 740 4.06 -6.64 -38.60
N PHE A 741 4.69 -7.68 -38.05
CA PHE A 741 6.03 -7.55 -37.48
C PHE A 741 7.12 -7.61 -38.56
N THR A 742 8.24 -6.92 -38.34
CA THR A 742 9.40 -6.85 -39.27
C THR A 742 9.88 -8.21 -39.76
N HIS A 743 9.95 -9.22 -38.87
CA HIS A 743 10.36 -10.60 -39.23
C HIS A 743 9.39 -11.32 -40.18
N ASP A 744 8.12 -10.89 -40.29
CA ASP A 744 7.11 -11.40 -41.22
C ASP A 744 6.94 -10.51 -42.47
N SER A 745 7.94 -9.65 -42.75
CA SER A 745 7.90 -8.59 -43.77
C SER A 745 6.83 -7.53 -43.50
N GLY A 746 6.59 -7.21 -42.23
CA GLY A 746 5.84 -6.04 -41.78
C GLY A 746 6.74 -4.86 -41.38
N LEU A 747 6.19 -3.92 -40.61
CA LEU A 747 6.79 -2.59 -40.36
C LEU A 747 7.23 -2.33 -38.91
N ILE A 748 6.79 -3.14 -37.95
CA ILE A 748 6.95 -2.87 -36.51
C ILE A 748 7.75 -3.97 -35.78
N GLU A 749 8.49 -3.60 -34.75
CA GLU A 749 9.21 -4.53 -33.89
C GLU A 749 8.31 -5.22 -32.85
N ARG A 750 8.62 -6.49 -32.56
CA ARG A 750 7.91 -7.32 -31.58
C ARG A 750 8.64 -7.30 -30.23
N TRP A 751 8.17 -6.44 -29.33
CA TRP A 751 8.78 -6.25 -28.01
C TRP A 751 8.23 -7.17 -26.90
N ASP A 752 6.95 -7.56 -26.98
CA ASP A 752 6.34 -8.53 -26.05
C ASP A 752 6.50 -9.99 -26.57
N SER A 753 6.30 -10.94 -25.67
CA SER A 753 6.09 -12.36 -25.97
C SER A 753 4.95 -12.58 -26.99
N PRO A 754 5.00 -13.66 -27.81
CA PRO A 754 3.91 -13.97 -28.75
C PRO A 754 2.53 -14.06 -28.08
N GLY A 755 2.44 -14.73 -26.92
CA GLY A 755 1.21 -14.87 -26.16
C GLY A 755 0.62 -13.55 -25.64
N GLY A 756 1.43 -12.50 -25.49
CA GLY A 756 0.94 -11.14 -25.20
C GLY A 756 0.15 -10.51 -26.34
N TYR A 757 0.42 -10.92 -27.59
CA TYR A 757 -0.29 -10.45 -28.79
C TYR A 757 -1.45 -11.36 -29.20
N ASP A 758 -1.29 -12.69 -29.12
CA ASP A 758 -2.23 -13.67 -29.66
C ASP A 758 -3.67 -13.47 -29.14
N GLY A 759 -3.83 -13.25 -27.83
CA GLY A 759 -5.13 -13.03 -27.19
C GLY A 759 -5.82 -11.71 -27.56
N LEU A 760 -5.11 -10.77 -28.20
CA LEU A 760 -5.63 -9.43 -28.53
C LEU A 760 -5.91 -9.22 -30.02
N ALA A 761 -5.51 -10.16 -30.89
CA ALA A 761 -5.63 -10.00 -32.35
C ALA A 761 -7.08 -9.84 -32.86
N GLY A 762 -8.06 -10.36 -32.11
CA GLY A 762 -9.49 -10.23 -32.40
C GLY A 762 -10.20 -9.02 -31.77
N ASP A 763 -9.57 -8.32 -30.82
CA ASP A 763 -10.19 -7.19 -30.10
C ASP A 763 -9.92 -5.84 -30.79
N GLY A 764 -10.92 -4.95 -30.76
CA GLY A 764 -10.85 -3.62 -31.35
C GLY A 764 -9.80 -2.72 -30.68
N SER A 765 -9.01 -2.01 -31.47
CA SER A 765 -7.94 -1.11 -31.00
C SER A 765 -8.51 0.15 -30.34
N PHE A 766 -9.50 0.80 -30.97
CA PHE A 766 -10.06 2.06 -30.49
C PHE A 766 -11.31 1.86 -29.60
N PRO A 767 -11.41 2.51 -28.43
CA PRO A 767 -10.34 3.20 -27.70
C PRO A 767 -9.45 2.20 -26.92
N SER A 768 -8.31 2.67 -26.40
CA SER A 768 -7.44 1.83 -25.58
C SER A 768 -7.98 1.65 -24.15
N GLY A 769 -8.40 0.43 -23.83
CA GLY A 769 -8.86 0.07 -22.48
C GLY A 769 -7.76 0.16 -21.42
N HIS A 770 -6.56 -0.36 -21.73
CA HIS A 770 -5.37 -0.20 -20.87
C HIS A 770 -5.07 1.28 -20.58
N THR A 771 -5.17 2.15 -21.59
CA THR A 771 -5.01 3.59 -21.41
C THR A 771 -6.13 4.20 -20.58
N SER A 772 -7.36 3.71 -20.72
CA SER A 772 -8.50 4.15 -19.90
C SER A 772 -8.22 3.89 -18.42
N HIS A 773 -7.73 2.70 -18.06
CA HIS A 773 -7.28 2.36 -16.70
C HIS A 773 -6.10 3.22 -16.23
N GLY A 774 -5.07 3.36 -17.06
CA GLY A 774 -3.88 4.17 -16.76
C GLY A 774 -4.23 5.63 -16.45
N TYR A 775 -5.07 6.26 -17.29
CA TYR A 775 -5.54 7.62 -17.03
C TYR A 775 -6.56 7.68 -15.89
N ALA A 776 -7.45 6.70 -15.70
CA ALA A 776 -8.37 6.72 -14.56
C ALA A 776 -7.60 6.69 -13.22
N GLN A 777 -6.68 5.74 -13.06
CA GLN A 777 -5.89 5.60 -11.84
C GLN A 777 -4.90 6.77 -11.66
N GLY A 778 -4.29 7.25 -12.75
CA GLY A 778 -3.43 8.43 -12.74
C GLY A 778 -4.17 9.73 -12.38
N ILE A 779 -5.36 9.96 -12.93
CA ILE A 779 -6.20 11.13 -12.60
C ILE A 779 -6.70 11.04 -11.16
N VAL A 780 -7.10 9.86 -10.67
CA VAL A 780 -7.42 9.69 -9.23
C VAL A 780 -6.20 10.09 -8.40
N LEU A 781 -5.04 9.47 -8.61
CA LEU A 781 -3.83 9.76 -7.84
C LEU A 781 -3.44 11.25 -7.89
N ALA A 782 -3.56 11.90 -9.06
CA ALA A 782 -3.36 13.35 -9.21
C ALA A 782 -4.38 14.18 -8.42
N THR A 783 -5.65 13.76 -8.34
CA THR A 783 -6.66 14.42 -7.48
C THR A 783 -6.47 14.14 -5.99
N LEU A 784 -5.85 13.02 -5.60
CA LEU A 784 -5.48 12.76 -4.20
C LEU A 784 -4.22 13.54 -3.78
N LEU A 785 -3.22 13.69 -4.67
CA LEU A 785 -1.96 14.41 -4.45
C LEU A 785 -1.80 15.59 -5.45
N PRO A 786 -2.63 16.64 -5.36
CA PRO A 786 -2.66 17.73 -6.34
C PRO A 786 -1.34 18.53 -6.43
N GLU A 787 -0.48 18.49 -5.40
CA GLU A 787 0.86 19.09 -5.45
C GLU A 787 1.80 18.47 -6.52
N LEU A 788 1.48 17.26 -7.00
CA LEU A 788 2.27 16.50 -7.98
C LEU A 788 1.47 16.17 -9.24
N ALA A 789 0.27 16.76 -9.40
CA ALA A 789 -0.62 16.47 -10.51
C ALA A 789 0.04 16.54 -11.90
N PRO A 790 0.89 17.54 -12.24
CA PRO A 790 1.55 17.57 -13.55
C PRO A 790 2.47 16.37 -13.78
N GLN A 791 3.27 15.97 -12.79
CA GLN A 791 4.15 14.80 -12.88
C GLN A 791 3.36 13.50 -12.98
N ILE A 792 2.31 13.33 -12.17
CA ILE A 792 1.45 12.13 -12.19
C ILE A 792 0.72 12.02 -13.54
N LEU A 793 0.17 13.12 -14.06
CA LEU A 793 -0.53 13.16 -15.34
C LEU A 793 0.43 12.96 -16.53
N ALA A 794 1.63 13.52 -16.49
CA ALA A 794 2.68 13.23 -17.47
C ALA A 794 3.06 11.74 -17.46
N ARG A 795 3.21 11.11 -16.28
CA ARG A 795 3.47 9.66 -16.16
C ARG A 795 2.29 8.81 -16.66
N ALA A 796 1.04 9.21 -16.39
CA ALA A 796 -0.14 8.55 -16.95
C ALA A 796 -0.21 8.68 -18.49
N SER A 797 0.25 9.79 -19.05
CA SER A 797 0.39 9.94 -20.50
C SER A 797 1.45 9.01 -21.09
N GLU A 798 2.55 8.78 -20.38
CA GLU A 798 3.62 7.84 -20.76
C GLU A 798 3.16 6.38 -20.68
N TYR A 799 2.34 6.00 -19.68
CA TYR A 799 1.70 4.68 -19.61
C TYR A 799 0.85 4.39 -20.85
N GLY A 800 0.14 5.40 -21.38
CA GLY A 800 -0.55 5.31 -22.66
C GLY A 800 0.41 5.17 -23.85
N ASP A 801 1.44 6.02 -23.90
CA ASP A 801 2.51 6.03 -24.92
C ASP A 801 3.21 4.67 -25.05
N HIS A 802 3.45 3.97 -23.93
CA HIS A 802 3.99 2.62 -23.88
C HIS A 802 3.11 1.58 -24.61
N ARG A 803 1.79 1.81 -24.74
CA ARG A 803 0.91 0.91 -25.52
C ARG A 803 1.05 1.16 -27.03
N ILE A 804 1.60 2.30 -27.44
CA ILE A 804 2.07 2.57 -28.82
C ILE A 804 3.43 1.92 -29.04
N LEU A 805 4.37 2.09 -28.10
CA LEU A 805 5.71 1.50 -28.17
C LEU A 805 5.66 -0.02 -28.36
N LEU A 806 4.79 -0.72 -27.62
CA LEU A 806 4.58 -2.17 -27.78
C LEU A 806 3.64 -2.54 -28.96
N ALA A 807 3.23 -1.58 -29.79
CA ALA A 807 2.37 -1.74 -30.97
C ALA A 807 0.98 -2.36 -30.71
N PHE A 808 0.47 -2.28 -29.48
CA PHE A 808 -0.89 -2.72 -29.14
C PHE A 808 -1.97 -1.72 -29.57
N HIS A 809 -1.62 -0.44 -29.67
CA HIS A 809 -2.55 0.67 -29.85
C HIS A 809 -1.95 1.82 -30.68
N TYR A 810 -2.82 2.62 -31.31
CA TYR A 810 -2.43 3.84 -32.03
C TYR A 810 -2.53 5.09 -31.13
N PRO A 811 -1.83 6.20 -31.46
CA PRO A 811 -2.04 7.51 -30.83
C PRO A 811 -3.52 7.90 -30.63
N THR A 812 -4.38 7.70 -31.64
CA THR A 812 -5.83 7.97 -31.51
C THR A 812 -6.53 7.12 -30.45
N ASP A 813 -6.10 5.88 -30.24
CA ASP A 813 -6.65 5.01 -29.19
C ASP A 813 -6.25 5.49 -27.80
N ILE A 814 -5.05 6.08 -27.68
CA ILE A 814 -4.55 6.66 -26.43
C ILE A 814 -5.37 7.91 -26.09
N MET A 815 -5.60 8.78 -27.08
CA MET A 815 -6.46 9.96 -26.93
C MET A 815 -7.90 9.58 -26.55
N GLY A 816 -8.47 8.54 -27.19
CA GLY A 816 -9.78 8.01 -26.82
C GLY A 816 -9.82 7.40 -25.41
N GLY A 817 -8.78 6.65 -25.02
CA GLY A 817 -8.67 6.08 -23.67
C GLY A 817 -8.56 7.14 -22.58
N ARG A 818 -7.80 8.21 -22.83
CA ARG A 818 -7.74 9.40 -21.94
C ARG A 818 -9.12 10.02 -21.73
N ILE A 819 -9.91 10.16 -22.78
CA ILE A 819 -11.27 10.73 -22.71
C ILE A 819 -12.18 9.84 -21.84
N VAL A 820 -12.13 8.52 -22.00
CA VAL A 820 -12.89 7.57 -21.17
C VAL A 820 -12.44 7.65 -19.70
N GLY A 821 -11.14 7.51 -19.43
CA GLY A 821 -10.60 7.54 -18.06
C GLY A 821 -10.92 8.86 -17.32
N GLY A 822 -10.76 9.99 -18.00
CA GLY A 822 -11.12 11.31 -17.45
C GLY A 822 -12.62 11.44 -17.16
N LYS A 823 -13.48 10.91 -18.04
CA LYS A 823 -14.93 10.90 -17.82
C LYS A 823 -15.33 10.00 -16.64
N THR A 824 -14.75 8.81 -16.52
CA THR A 824 -15.01 7.89 -15.40
C THR A 824 -14.67 8.54 -14.06
N VAL A 825 -13.50 9.16 -13.93
CA VAL A 825 -13.08 9.82 -12.67
C VAL A 825 -13.90 11.08 -12.38
N GLN A 826 -14.35 11.81 -13.41
CA GLN A 826 -15.27 12.93 -13.22
C GLN A 826 -16.60 12.48 -12.62
N LEU A 827 -17.20 11.39 -13.11
CA LEU A 827 -18.44 10.86 -12.54
C LEU A 827 -18.29 10.54 -11.04
N ARG A 828 -17.14 10.00 -10.62
CA ARG A 828 -16.83 9.73 -9.21
C ARG A 828 -16.67 10.99 -8.36
N TRP A 829 -16.10 12.05 -8.92
CA TRP A 829 -15.93 13.31 -8.21
C TRP A 829 -17.19 14.17 -8.17
N SER A 830 -18.12 14.02 -9.13
CA SER A 830 -19.43 14.71 -9.12
C SER A 830 -20.46 14.04 -8.21
N ASP A 831 -20.42 12.72 -8.06
CA ASP A 831 -21.28 11.95 -7.15
C ASP A 831 -21.01 12.31 -5.68
N PRO A 832 -21.96 12.93 -4.94
CA PRO A 832 -21.70 13.40 -3.58
C PRO A 832 -21.45 12.29 -2.55
N GLU A 833 -21.85 11.06 -2.83
CA GLU A 833 -21.67 9.91 -1.94
C GLU A 833 -20.36 9.18 -2.26
N PHE A 834 -20.06 8.93 -3.55
CA PHE A 834 -18.78 8.32 -3.94
C PHE A 834 -17.59 9.24 -3.62
N ARG A 835 -17.77 10.56 -3.80
CA ARG A 835 -16.82 11.59 -3.39
C ARG A 835 -16.32 11.44 -1.95
N LYS A 836 -17.16 10.95 -1.02
CA LYS A 836 -16.77 10.70 0.38
C LYS A 836 -15.70 9.62 0.48
N LEU A 837 -15.69 8.62 -0.42
CA LEU A 837 -14.63 7.61 -0.48
C LEU A 837 -13.32 8.25 -0.96
N LEU A 838 -13.37 9.08 -2.01
CA LEU A 838 -12.20 9.80 -2.54
C LEU A 838 -11.59 10.75 -1.49
N GLU A 839 -12.43 11.49 -0.76
CA GLU A 839 -11.98 12.40 0.31
C GLU A 839 -11.39 11.63 1.51
N GLN A 840 -11.90 10.42 1.84
CA GLN A 840 -11.28 9.53 2.83
C GLN A 840 -9.95 8.92 2.35
N ALA A 841 -9.87 8.47 1.09
CA ALA A 841 -8.64 7.93 0.51
C ALA A 841 -7.54 8.99 0.38
N LYS A 842 -7.90 10.25 0.06
CA LYS A 842 -6.99 11.39 0.13
C LYS A 842 -6.42 11.58 1.53
N THR A 843 -7.29 11.57 2.53
CA THR A 843 -6.91 11.77 3.95
C THR A 843 -5.97 10.67 4.45
N GLU A 844 -6.23 9.41 4.07
CA GLU A 844 -5.34 8.27 4.32
C GLU A 844 -3.97 8.49 3.67
N LEU A 845 -3.96 8.75 2.35
CA LEU A 845 -2.74 8.87 1.55
C LEU A 845 -1.84 10.01 2.04
N GLU A 846 -2.41 11.18 2.34
CA GLU A 846 -1.68 12.31 2.93
C GLU A 846 -1.11 11.98 4.31
N THR A 847 -1.85 11.24 5.15
CA THR A 847 -1.44 10.88 6.52
C THR A 847 -0.29 9.87 6.50
N VAL A 848 -0.45 8.78 5.75
CA VAL A 848 0.52 7.69 5.65
C VAL A 848 1.81 8.16 4.97
N LEU A 849 1.71 8.89 3.85
CA LEU A 849 2.89 9.46 3.20
C LEU A 849 3.57 10.53 4.06
N THR A 850 2.82 11.35 4.80
CA THR A 850 3.41 12.24 5.81
C THR A 850 4.21 11.47 6.85
N GLN A 851 3.71 10.32 7.32
CA GLN A 851 4.40 9.51 8.31
C GLN A 851 5.65 8.82 7.73
N LYS A 852 5.56 8.23 6.53
CA LYS A 852 6.72 7.66 5.81
C LYS A 852 7.82 8.69 5.57
N CYS A 853 7.46 9.92 5.19
CA CYS A 853 8.43 11.00 4.96
C CYS A 853 9.08 11.52 6.26
N ARG A 854 8.45 11.34 7.43
CA ARG A 854 9.06 11.59 8.74
C ARG A 854 10.02 10.47 9.13
N GLU A 855 9.59 9.22 8.96
CA GLU A 855 10.39 8.01 9.20
C GLU A 855 11.68 8.02 8.35
N ALA A 856 11.57 8.34 7.06
CA ALA A 856 12.73 8.54 6.18
C ALA A 856 13.50 9.86 6.40
N GLY A 857 13.11 10.70 7.37
CA GLY A 857 13.80 11.95 7.73
C GLY A 857 13.74 13.09 6.69
N VAL A 858 13.04 12.91 5.57
CA VAL A 858 13.06 13.82 4.41
C VAL A 858 12.04 14.96 4.49
N GLY A 859 10.93 14.81 5.21
CA GLY A 859 9.96 15.90 5.35
C GLY A 859 8.72 15.60 6.20
N GLY A 860 8.01 16.66 6.58
CA GLY A 860 6.76 16.58 7.37
C GLY A 860 5.47 16.63 6.54
N SER A 861 5.54 16.43 5.22
CA SER A 861 4.39 16.42 4.28
C SER A 861 4.82 15.86 2.90
N PRO A 862 3.89 15.33 2.07
CA PRO A 862 4.22 14.72 0.78
C PRO A 862 4.90 15.69 -0.20
N ALA A 863 4.32 16.88 -0.43
CA ALA A 863 4.94 17.93 -1.25
C ALA A 863 6.41 18.25 -0.87
N ARG A 864 6.72 18.39 0.43
CA ARG A 864 8.11 18.68 0.89
C ARG A 864 9.05 17.50 0.69
N CYS A 865 8.50 16.28 0.79
CA CYS A 865 9.22 15.02 0.67
C CYS A 865 9.60 14.74 -0.79
N ALA A 866 8.65 14.91 -1.73
CA ALA A 866 8.93 14.87 -3.16
C ALA A 866 9.96 15.95 -3.57
N ALA A 867 9.85 17.16 -3.00
CA ALA A 867 10.81 18.25 -3.23
C ALA A 867 12.20 18.06 -2.59
N ARG A 868 12.48 16.92 -1.92
CA ARG A 868 13.85 16.49 -1.58
C ARG A 868 14.48 15.58 -2.63
N GLY A 869 13.66 14.87 -3.41
CA GLY A 869 14.12 13.99 -4.48
C GLY A 869 14.22 14.70 -5.82
N THR A 870 14.56 13.93 -6.85
CA THR A 870 14.36 14.33 -8.24
C THR A 870 12.89 14.06 -8.60
N PRO A 871 12.11 15.04 -9.10
CA PRO A 871 10.76 14.79 -9.60
C PRO A 871 10.82 13.91 -10.86
N TYR A 872 9.74 13.20 -11.18
CA TYR A 872 9.64 12.40 -12.42
C TYR A 872 10.01 13.22 -13.67
N LEU A 873 9.45 14.43 -13.77
CA LEU A 873 9.85 15.48 -14.71
C LEU A 873 9.78 16.85 -14.00
N PRO A 874 10.60 17.85 -14.39
CA PRO A 874 10.39 19.25 -14.03
C PRO A 874 8.97 19.71 -14.41
N THR A 875 8.30 20.52 -13.58
CA THR A 875 6.86 20.83 -13.80
C THR A 875 6.55 21.44 -15.16
N GLY A 876 7.43 22.30 -15.70
CA GLY A 876 7.23 22.86 -17.05
C GLY A 876 7.31 21.80 -18.15
N GLU A 877 8.26 20.86 -18.05
CA GLU A 877 8.43 19.75 -18.98
C GLU A 877 7.27 18.74 -18.86
N ALA A 878 6.82 18.44 -17.64
CA ALA A 878 5.64 17.62 -17.38
C ALA A 878 4.37 18.18 -18.06
N LEU A 879 4.16 19.50 -17.97
CA LEU A 879 3.07 20.19 -18.67
C LEU A 879 3.23 20.10 -20.19
N THR A 880 4.41 20.41 -20.74
CA THR A 880 4.67 20.34 -22.18
C THR A 880 4.49 18.92 -22.76
N VAL A 881 4.99 17.89 -22.08
CA VAL A 881 4.83 16.49 -22.52
C VAL A 881 3.35 16.06 -22.46
N TYR A 882 2.61 16.51 -21.44
CA TYR A 882 1.17 16.24 -21.35
C TYR A 882 0.42 16.93 -22.49
N GLU A 883 0.62 18.23 -22.72
CA GLU A 883 0.00 19.01 -23.79
C GLU A 883 0.27 18.40 -25.18
N GLN A 884 1.52 18.00 -25.45
CA GLN A 884 1.90 17.29 -26.67
C GLN A 884 1.08 16.00 -26.85
N ARG A 885 1.01 15.14 -25.83
CA ARG A 885 0.24 13.88 -25.86
C ARG A 885 -1.29 14.07 -25.79
N LEU A 886 -1.81 15.28 -25.59
CA LEU A 886 -3.23 15.56 -25.86
C LEU A 886 -3.55 15.40 -27.36
N THR A 887 -2.61 15.73 -28.25
CA THR A 887 -2.85 15.82 -29.70
C THR A 887 -1.93 14.95 -30.56
N TYR A 888 -0.83 14.45 -30.01
CA TYR A 888 0.25 13.77 -30.73
C TYR A 888 0.83 14.58 -31.92
N GLY A 889 0.62 15.91 -31.94
CA GLY A 889 1.05 16.77 -33.05
C GLY A 889 0.22 16.59 -34.33
N PHE A 890 -0.93 15.90 -34.29
CA PHE A 890 -1.78 15.73 -35.47
C PHE A 890 -2.28 17.06 -36.05
N PRO A 891 -2.48 17.14 -37.37
CA PRO A 891 -3.09 18.31 -38.01
C PRO A 891 -4.52 18.54 -37.48
N ARG A 892 -4.93 19.80 -37.40
CA ARG A 892 -6.29 20.18 -37.01
C ARG A 892 -7.28 19.88 -38.14
N ILE A 893 -8.12 18.87 -37.94
CA ILE A 893 -9.15 18.40 -38.90
C ILE A 893 -10.56 18.95 -38.60
N GLY A 894 -10.78 19.54 -37.43
CA GLY A 894 -12.05 20.14 -37.01
C GLY A 894 -12.06 21.67 -37.12
N ALA A 895 -13.18 22.29 -36.74
CA ALA A 895 -13.35 23.73 -36.82
C ALA A 895 -12.46 24.48 -35.79
N GLN A 896 -11.71 25.45 -36.29
CA GLN A 896 -10.74 26.24 -35.53
C GLN A 896 -11.41 27.48 -34.89
N ASP A 897 -10.70 28.12 -33.97
CA ASP A 897 -11.08 29.38 -33.29
C ASP A 897 -12.48 29.39 -32.63
N ARG A 898 -12.98 28.21 -32.25
CA ARG A 898 -14.24 28.07 -31.52
C ARG A 898 -14.10 28.52 -30.06
N PRO A 899 -15.17 29.05 -29.44
CA PRO A 899 -15.15 29.38 -28.03
C PRO A 899 -14.89 28.16 -27.13
N PRO A 900 -14.45 28.39 -25.88
CA PRO A 900 -14.35 27.41 -24.81
C PRO A 900 -15.54 26.44 -24.71
N ALA A 901 -15.23 25.14 -24.60
CA ALA A 901 -16.22 24.06 -24.62
C ALA A 901 -15.95 23.01 -23.52
N VAL A 902 -15.97 23.45 -22.24
CA VAL A 902 -15.75 22.57 -21.08
C VAL A 902 -16.94 21.60 -20.92
N PRO A 903 -16.73 20.28 -20.78
CA PRO A 903 -17.80 19.32 -20.50
C PRO A 903 -18.45 19.51 -19.12
N ASP A 904 -19.71 19.12 -18.96
CA ASP A 904 -20.43 19.27 -17.69
C ASP A 904 -19.89 18.35 -16.59
N GLY A 905 -19.71 18.89 -15.39
CA GLY A 905 -19.11 18.21 -14.25
C GLY A 905 -17.58 18.13 -14.29
N ALA A 906 -16.92 18.53 -15.38
CA ALA A 906 -15.45 18.49 -15.47
C ALA A 906 -14.78 19.35 -14.37
N GLU A 907 -15.43 20.44 -13.96
CA GLU A 907 -15.02 21.27 -12.81
C GLU A 907 -14.86 20.50 -11.49
N ASP A 908 -15.51 19.34 -11.27
CA ASP A 908 -15.34 18.55 -10.05
C ASP A 908 -13.94 17.90 -9.96
N LEU A 909 -13.24 17.68 -11.08
CA LEU A 909 -11.85 17.19 -11.09
C LEU A 909 -10.86 18.19 -10.47
N LEU A 910 -11.21 19.48 -10.44
CA LEU A 910 -10.38 20.53 -9.87
C LEU A 910 -10.64 20.79 -8.37
N ARG A 911 -11.51 20.04 -7.70
CA ARG A 911 -11.90 20.30 -6.30
C ARG A 911 -10.74 20.28 -5.31
N THR A 912 -9.76 19.38 -5.49
CA THR A 912 -8.65 19.22 -4.55
C THR A 912 -7.46 20.12 -4.86
N ALA A 913 -7.22 20.44 -6.14
CA ALA A 913 -6.24 21.46 -6.55
C ALA A 913 -6.73 22.88 -6.23
N HIS A 914 -8.03 23.15 -6.43
CA HIS A 914 -8.66 24.47 -6.26
C HIS A 914 -9.82 24.46 -5.24
N PRO A 915 -9.60 24.07 -3.97
CA PRO A 915 -10.65 23.87 -2.98
C PRO A 915 -11.33 25.17 -2.50
N LYS A 916 -10.74 26.34 -2.81
CA LYS A 916 -11.26 27.66 -2.43
C LYS A 916 -12.11 28.33 -3.52
N LEU A 917 -12.17 27.75 -4.72
CA LEU A 917 -12.98 28.26 -5.81
C LEU A 917 -14.42 27.72 -5.73
N THR A 918 -15.36 28.38 -6.40
CA THR A 918 -16.68 27.81 -6.72
C THR A 918 -16.59 26.90 -7.96
N ASP A 919 -17.65 26.11 -8.23
CA ASP A 919 -17.69 25.22 -9.40
C ASP A 919 -17.64 26.01 -10.72
N ALA A 920 -18.36 27.13 -10.80
CA ALA A 920 -18.28 28.07 -11.92
C ALA A 920 -16.86 28.65 -12.11
N GLN A 921 -16.12 28.90 -11.02
CA GLN A 921 -14.73 29.35 -11.10
C GLN A 921 -13.77 28.23 -11.52
N ARG A 922 -13.95 26.98 -11.04
CA ARG A 922 -13.21 25.81 -11.54
C ARG A 922 -13.48 25.57 -13.03
N ARG A 923 -14.73 25.73 -13.48
CA ARG A 923 -15.11 25.69 -14.90
C ARG A 923 -14.46 26.82 -15.70
N THR A 924 -14.32 28.01 -15.13
CA THR A 924 -13.58 29.13 -15.72
C THR A 924 -12.09 28.82 -15.88
N VAL A 925 -11.47 28.12 -14.92
CA VAL A 925 -10.06 27.68 -15.00
C VAL A 925 -9.90 26.67 -16.15
N LEU A 926 -10.71 25.61 -16.19
CA LEU A 926 -10.72 24.66 -17.31
C LEU A 926 -10.95 25.37 -18.65
N ALA A 927 -11.82 26.37 -18.69
CA ALA A 927 -12.09 27.14 -19.89
C ALA A 927 -10.88 27.97 -20.34
N ALA A 928 -10.06 28.48 -19.41
CA ALA A 928 -8.88 29.28 -19.68
C ALA A 928 -7.62 28.47 -20.03
N THR A 929 -7.53 27.21 -19.60
CA THR A 929 -6.34 26.34 -19.83
C THR A 929 -6.54 25.26 -20.91
N GLN A 930 -7.69 25.19 -21.59
CA GLN A 930 -7.94 24.18 -22.61
C GLN A 930 -7.12 24.42 -23.90
N ILE A 931 -6.80 23.34 -24.63
CA ILE A 931 -6.14 23.46 -25.94
C ILE A 931 -7.07 24.02 -27.02
N SER A 932 -6.48 24.61 -28.06
CA SER A 932 -7.20 25.22 -29.20
C SER A 932 -8.12 24.23 -29.93
N SER A 933 -9.23 24.73 -30.46
CA SER A 933 -10.22 23.89 -31.16
C SER A 933 -9.73 23.35 -32.50
N GLY A 934 -10.37 22.28 -32.95
CA GLY A 934 -10.14 21.63 -34.24
C GLY A 934 -9.14 20.48 -34.22
N ALA A 935 -8.61 20.10 -33.04
CA ALA A 935 -7.76 18.93 -32.87
C ALA A 935 -8.48 17.62 -33.29
N VAL A 936 -7.69 16.55 -33.52
CA VAL A 936 -8.23 15.19 -33.69
C VAL A 936 -9.00 14.79 -32.42
N LEU A 937 -10.16 14.13 -32.60
CA LEU A 937 -11.18 13.86 -31.57
C LEU A 937 -11.86 15.10 -30.93
N ASP A 938 -11.59 16.33 -31.37
CA ASP A 938 -12.29 17.51 -30.84
C ASP A 938 -13.78 17.48 -31.17
N GLU A 939 -14.63 17.35 -30.15
CA GLU A 939 -16.08 17.26 -30.34
C GLU A 939 -16.68 18.63 -30.72
N GLN A 940 -17.57 18.61 -31.72
CA GLN A 940 -18.07 19.82 -32.38
C GLN A 940 -19.54 20.16 -32.07
N GLY A 941 -20.32 19.21 -31.52
CA GLY A 941 -21.69 19.41 -31.09
C GLY A 941 -21.82 19.81 -29.61
N ASP A 942 -23.01 19.59 -29.05
CA ASP A 942 -23.34 19.94 -27.67
C ASP A 942 -22.78 18.93 -26.64
N GLY A 943 -22.58 19.41 -25.41
CA GLY A 943 -22.04 18.63 -24.28
C GLY A 943 -20.56 18.87 -23.94
N GLY A 944 -19.87 19.70 -24.72
CA GLY A 944 -18.45 20.05 -24.51
C GLY A 944 -17.46 18.99 -25.05
N SER A 945 -16.17 19.35 -25.07
CA SER A 945 -15.11 18.55 -25.69
C SER A 945 -14.07 18.12 -24.65
N TRP A 946 -14.15 16.86 -24.21
CA TRP A 946 -13.15 16.23 -23.34
C TRP A 946 -11.74 16.22 -23.95
N GLN A 947 -11.66 16.19 -25.29
CA GLN A 947 -10.41 16.28 -26.01
C GLN A 947 -9.66 17.59 -25.68
N ARG A 948 -10.35 18.73 -25.50
CA ARG A 948 -9.68 20.01 -25.21
C ARG A 948 -9.14 20.15 -23.79
N ILE A 949 -9.58 19.31 -22.85
CA ILE A 949 -9.23 19.47 -21.44
C ILE A 949 -7.77 19.10 -21.21
N ASP A 950 -6.91 20.11 -21.07
CA ASP A 950 -5.63 20.00 -20.37
C ASP A 950 -5.88 20.09 -18.87
N LEU A 951 -5.96 18.91 -18.24
CA LEU A 951 -6.09 18.77 -16.80
C LEU A 951 -4.79 19.11 -16.05
N ALA A 952 -3.61 18.90 -16.66
CA ALA A 952 -2.33 19.15 -16.00
C ALA A 952 -2.11 20.65 -15.83
N ALA A 953 -2.34 21.44 -16.88
CA ALA A 953 -2.36 22.89 -16.82
C ALA A 953 -3.43 23.40 -15.84
N ALA A 954 -4.65 22.88 -15.92
CA ALA A 954 -5.76 23.29 -15.05
C ALA A 954 -5.50 23.04 -13.55
N MET A 955 -4.86 21.93 -13.20
CA MET A 955 -4.49 21.61 -11.81
C MET A 955 -3.26 22.41 -11.33
N ALA A 956 -2.30 22.72 -12.21
CA ALA A 956 -1.13 23.53 -11.89
C ALA A 956 -1.42 25.04 -11.77
N ALA A 957 -2.52 25.51 -12.36
CA ALA A 957 -2.78 26.91 -12.63
C ALA A 957 -2.79 27.82 -11.39
N LYS A 958 -2.15 29.00 -11.47
CA LYS A 958 -2.15 29.99 -10.39
C LYS A 958 -3.36 30.91 -10.52
N VAL A 959 -4.39 30.64 -9.71
CA VAL A 959 -5.69 31.32 -9.80
C VAL A 959 -5.86 32.40 -8.72
N THR A 960 -6.34 33.57 -9.12
CA THR A 960 -6.80 34.65 -8.22
C THR A 960 -8.19 35.12 -8.64
N ALA A 961 -9.15 35.15 -7.71
CA ALA A 961 -10.51 35.63 -7.98
C ALA A 961 -10.66 37.12 -7.66
N HIS A 962 -11.33 37.87 -8.55
CA HIS A 962 -11.55 39.32 -8.41
C HIS A 962 -13.00 39.65 -8.00
N ARG A 963 -13.20 40.84 -7.44
CA ARG A 963 -14.52 41.32 -6.96
C ARG A 963 -15.53 41.58 -8.07
N ASP A 964 -15.09 41.67 -9.32
CA ASP A 964 -15.93 41.85 -10.51
C ASP A 964 -16.36 40.51 -11.15
N GLY A 965 -16.05 39.37 -10.52
CA GLY A 965 -16.35 38.03 -11.03
C GLY A 965 -15.35 37.50 -12.06
N THR A 966 -14.34 38.28 -12.45
CA THR A 966 -13.24 37.78 -13.30
C THR A 966 -12.24 36.95 -12.49
N LEU A 967 -11.49 36.09 -13.17
CA LEU A 967 -10.32 35.42 -12.60
C LEU A 967 -9.05 35.99 -13.23
N THR A 968 -7.93 35.88 -12.53
CA THR A 968 -6.61 35.79 -13.15
C THR A 968 -6.15 34.33 -13.05
N VAL A 969 -5.80 33.74 -14.19
CA VAL A 969 -5.27 32.38 -14.34
C VAL A 969 -3.88 32.52 -14.96
N ASP A 970 -2.84 32.11 -14.24
CA ASP A 970 -1.42 32.21 -14.64
C ASP A 970 -0.99 33.59 -15.17
N GLY A 971 -1.52 34.63 -14.53
CA GLY A 971 -1.24 36.04 -14.86
C GLY A 971 -2.18 36.63 -15.92
N VAL A 972 -2.95 35.83 -16.66
CA VAL A 972 -3.94 36.30 -17.64
C VAL A 972 -5.29 36.54 -16.97
N ARG A 973 -5.86 37.74 -17.11
CA ARG A 973 -7.23 38.02 -16.62
C ARG A 973 -8.26 37.50 -17.61
N VAL A 974 -9.24 36.73 -17.12
CA VAL A 974 -10.29 36.06 -17.91
C VAL A 974 -11.68 36.31 -17.35
N ASN A 975 -12.68 36.36 -18.24
CA ASN A 975 -14.10 36.37 -17.86
C ASN A 975 -14.59 34.96 -17.43
N ALA A 976 -15.84 34.86 -16.99
CA ALA A 976 -16.45 33.58 -16.57
C ALA A 976 -16.54 32.50 -17.68
N GLY A 977 -16.31 32.87 -18.95
CA GLY A 977 -16.19 31.93 -20.06
C GLY A 977 -14.74 31.48 -20.33
N GLY A 978 -13.77 31.84 -19.49
CA GLY A 978 -12.34 31.57 -19.67
C GLY A 978 -11.63 32.45 -20.70
N VAL A 979 -12.34 33.41 -21.32
CA VAL A 979 -11.78 34.26 -22.39
C VAL A 979 -11.08 35.49 -21.80
N ARG A 980 -9.89 35.81 -22.31
CA ARG A 980 -9.08 36.96 -21.86
C ARG A 980 -9.87 38.28 -21.92
N VAL A 981 -9.75 39.08 -20.85
CA VAL A 981 -10.32 40.43 -20.76
C VAL A 981 -9.21 41.47 -20.55
N GLY A 982 -9.10 42.40 -21.50
CA GLY A 982 -8.07 43.44 -21.52
C GLY A 982 -6.71 42.98 -22.07
N LYS A 983 -5.83 43.94 -22.32
CA LYS A 983 -4.40 43.71 -22.54
C LYS A 983 -3.67 43.77 -21.21
#